data_AF-A0A0V0R2F1-F1
#
_entry.id   AF-A0A0V0R2F1-F1
#
_cell.length_a   1.000
_cell.length_b   1.000
_cell.length_c   1.000
_cell.angle_alpha   90.00
_cell.angle_beta   90.00
_cell.angle_gamma   90.00
#
_symmetry.space_group_name_H-M   'P 1'
#
loop_
_entity.id
_entity.type
_entity.pdbx_description
1 polymer ?
#
loop_
_entity_poly.entity_id
_entity_poly.type
_entity_poly.pdbx_seq_one_letter_code
_entity_poly.pdbx_strand_id
1 'polypeptide(L)'
;MMMNYNFKQITTIPNSKDLIDIVLSKTQRKTPTVVHNGYAIGRIRAFYIRKVKFTQDTIHEKLSGILDGFPKLEDIHPFFADLINVLYDRDHYKLALGHVNSCRNLIDNLAKDYVRLLKYADSLYRSKQLKKAALGRMCTIIKKLTSSLNYLEEVRKHLARLPTINPFERTLLITGYPNVGKSSFTNNVTNANVDVQPYPFTTQSLYVGHTDYDYARWQVIDSPGILDHSLEERNTIEMQSITALAHLKACVLYFIDISEMCGYTISQQIQLFNNIKPLFKNKPHLLVLTKTDLKPVEQVDPEDMASLQALAKEEGVELVSMSNKDGTGITEVKNSACKLLNAYRDTQTVDQVTGGQDIMKNTENVLRGVYIAQPKKRDNRERTTYIPEKIKQQGRQKIDRPTLRQIQDQFGGAGVFDFPLQEHFDLENNDWKYDVVPEIMDGKNIADFVDKDILEKLNALEKEEEMLEKARENEIDEDEGEGLDEETEAAFQEVVSKRALKKLEHKLKQNSRSKNIHRPTMEEFEKVLPEDANKESIRQRTLKNRRKLRGLDSDFSEESGVEDDNDIVDEQEEEKRANKGMLKRHRDLKRTLSRSRTRGYKEEKTPDQKAMDRVKFKIDKIWQGRAGEADRAIGTKMPKHQFSGKRSFKSDRR
;
A
#
# COMPACT_ATOMS: atom_id res chain seq x y z
N MET A 1 -19.08 -2.50 7.12
CA MET A 1 -18.00 -3.30 7.74
C MET A 1 -18.64 -4.14 8.83
N MET A 2 -18.82 -5.44 8.60
CA MET A 2 -19.27 -6.35 9.66
C MET A 2 -18.17 -6.39 10.74
N MET A 3 -18.51 -5.98 11.96
CA MET A 3 -17.57 -6.04 13.08
C MET A 3 -17.35 -7.50 13.45
N ASN A 4 -16.25 -8.08 12.96
CA ASN A 4 -15.71 -9.29 13.58
C ASN A 4 -15.15 -8.87 14.94
N TYR A 5 -15.84 -9.26 16.02
CA TYR A 5 -15.41 -8.96 17.38
C TYR A 5 -14.13 -9.73 17.69
N ASN A 6 -13.01 -9.01 17.83
CA ASN A 6 -11.72 -9.60 18.16
C ASN A 6 -11.34 -9.26 19.60
N PHE A 7 -11.71 -10.14 20.53
CA PHE A 7 -11.41 -9.98 21.95
C PHE A 7 -9.92 -10.13 22.30
N LYS A 8 -9.06 -10.54 21.36
CA LYS A 8 -7.60 -10.64 21.59
C LYS A 8 -6.89 -9.29 21.56
N GLN A 9 -7.52 -8.23 21.05
CA GLN A 9 -6.90 -6.90 20.97
C GLN A 9 -6.87 -6.15 22.31
N ILE A 10 -7.57 -6.65 23.33
CA ILE A 10 -7.64 -6.01 24.65
C ILE A 10 -6.26 -6.07 25.32
N THR A 11 -5.72 -4.90 25.65
CA THR A 11 -4.41 -4.78 26.31
C THR A 11 -4.42 -5.41 27.69
N THR A 12 -3.27 -5.91 28.14
CA THR A 12 -3.10 -6.45 29.49
C THR A 12 -3.39 -5.41 30.55
N ILE A 13 -4.11 -5.82 31.60
CA ILE A 13 -4.55 -4.94 32.68
C ILE A 13 -3.62 -5.19 33.87
N PRO A 14 -2.75 -4.22 34.22
CA PRO A 14 -1.87 -4.39 35.37
C PRO A 14 -2.67 -4.35 36.68
N ASN A 15 -2.16 -5.04 37.70
CA ASN A 15 -2.67 -4.91 39.06
C ASN A 15 -2.51 -3.44 39.54
N SER A 16 -3.28 -3.04 40.55
CA SER A 16 -3.26 -1.67 41.10
C SER A 16 -1.86 -1.22 41.54
N LYS A 17 -1.08 -2.14 42.13
CA LYS A 17 0.30 -1.88 42.57
C LYS A 17 1.23 -1.64 41.39
N ASP A 18 1.18 -2.53 40.40
CA ASP A 18 1.99 -2.42 39.18
C ASP A 18 1.61 -1.19 38.37
N LEU A 19 0.31 -0.86 38.29
CA LEU A 19 -0.18 0.35 37.64
C LEU A 19 0.39 1.61 38.29
N ILE A 20 0.42 1.67 39.63
CA ILE A 20 1.03 2.78 40.38
C ILE A 20 2.53 2.88 40.08
N ASP A 21 3.25 1.76 40.10
CA ASP A 21 4.69 1.73 39.85
C ASP A 21 5.01 2.15 38.41
N ILE A 22 4.25 1.68 37.43
CA ILE A 22 4.37 2.08 36.01
C ILE A 22 4.17 3.59 35.87
N VAL A 23 3.09 4.13 36.47
CA VAL A 23 2.75 5.56 36.38
C VAL A 23 3.82 6.43 37.04
N LEU A 24 4.20 6.13 38.28
CA LEU A 24 5.19 6.93 39.02
C LEU A 24 6.57 6.85 38.38
N SER A 25 6.97 5.67 37.90
CA SER A 25 8.21 5.47 37.16
C SER A 25 8.23 6.26 35.84
N LYS A 26 7.13 6.22 35.05
CA LYS A 26 6.99 7.00 33.81
C LYS A 26 7.07 8.50 34.11
N THR A 27 6.42 8.98 35.18
CA THR A 27 6.52 10.38 35.62
C THR A 27 7.95 10.76 35.99
N GLN A 28 8.67 9.92 36.73
CA GLN A 28 10.04 10.21 37.14
C GLN A 28 11.02 10.24 35.96
N ARG A 29 10.90 9.31 35.01
CA ARG A 29 11.80 9.20 33.85
C ARG A 29 11.54 10.25 32.77
N LYS A 30 10.26 10.59 32.50
CA LYS A 30 9.88 11.48 31.39
C LYS A 30 9.79 12.97 31.77
N THR A 31 9.77 13.31 33.07
CA THR A 31 9.72 14.71 33.51
C THR A 31 11.02 15.13 34.19
N PRO A 32 11.48 16.39 34.06
CA PRO A 32 12.73 16.83 34.70
C PRO A 32 12.67 16.61 36.22
N THR A 33 13.80 16.23 36.83
CA THR A 33 13.87 15.79 38.24
C THR A 33 14.50 16.82 39.17
N VAL A 34 15.45 17.62 38.66
CA VAL A 34 16.23 18.57 39.46
C VAL A 34 15.54 19.94 39.50
N VAL A 35 15.43 20.52 40.69
CA VAL A 35 14.97 21.89 40.96
C VAL A 35 15.73 22.44 42.16
N HIS A 36 16.19 23.68 42.08
CA HIS A 36 16.96 24.33 43.16
C HIS A 36 16.13 25.43 43.84
N ASN A 37 16.43 25.73 45.11
CA ASN A 37 15.72 26.73 45.91
C ASN A 37 15.85 28.15 45.33
N GLY A 38 16.97 28.47 44.67
CA GLY A 38 17.23 29.81 44.10
C GLY A 38 16.50 30.11 42.79
N TYR A 39 15.71 29.18 42.25
CA TYR A 39 14.95 29.42 41.03
C TYR A 39 13.75 30.34 41.25
N ALA A 40 13.38 31.13 40.24
CA ALA A 40 12.19 31.95 40.27
C ALA A 40 10.93 31.10 40.59
N ILE A 41 10.06 31.62 41.46
CA ILE A 41 8.89 30.89 41.96
C ILE A 41 7.97 30.41 40.82
N GLY A 42 7.87 31.17 39.73
CA GLY A 42 7.14 30.76 38.53
C GLY A 42 7.68 29.46 37.91
N ARG A 43 9.01 29.31 37.84
CA ARG A 43 9.68 28.09 37.35
C ARG A 43 9.45 26.91 38.29
N ILE A 44 9.50 27.13 39.60
CA ILE A 44 9.22 26.11 40.62
C ILE A 44 7.77 25.61 40.52
N ARG A 45 6.81 26.53 40.42
CA ARG A 45 5.38 26.19 40.26
C ARG A 45 5.15 25.40 38.98
N ALA A 46 5.68 25.88 37.85
CA ALA A 46 5.56 25.21 36.55
C ALA A 46 6.15 23.79 36.59
N PHE A 47 7.29 23.60 37.26
CA PHE A 47 7.92 22.29 37.43
C PHE A 47 7.01 21.27 38.15
N TYR A 48 6.39 21.64 39.27
CA TYR A 48 5.50 20.73 40.00
C TYR A 48 4.12 20.57 39.35
N ILE A 49 3.58 21.62 38.73
CA ILE A 49 2.35 21.54 37.93
C ILE A 49 2.53 20.53 36.80
N ARG A 50 3.66 20.56 36.10
CA ARG A 50 3.98 19.59 35.04
C ARG A 50 3.98 18.16 35.58
N LYS A 51 4.55 17.90 36.76
CA LYS A 51 4.56 16.55 37.36
C LYS A 51 3.16 16.05 37.72
N VAL A 52 2.32 16.90 38.30
CA VAL A 52 0.94 16.53 38.66
C VAL A 52 0.11 16.27 37.40
N LYS A 53 0.16 17.16 36.41
CA LYS A 53 -0.54 16.99 35.13
C LYS A 53 -0.08 15.75 34.37
N PHE A 54 1.23 15.57 34.19
CA PHE A 54 1.78 14.42 33.48
C PHE A 54 1.36 13.08 34.12
N THR A 55 1.28 13.04 35.45
CA THR A 55 0.80 11.84 36.16
C THR A 55 -0.70 11.62 35.92
N GLN A 56 -1.52 12.67 36.00
CA GLN A 56 -2.95 12.58 35.67
C GLN A 56 -3.18 12.15 34.22
N ASP A 57 -2.50 12.76 33.25
CA ASP A 57 -2.62 12.41 31.83
C ASP A 57 -2.25 10.94 31.58
N THR A 58 -1.17 10.45 32.22
CA THR A 58 -0.76 9.04 32.12
C THR A 58 -1.78 8.09 32.72
N ILE A 59 -2.37 8.43 33.87
CA ILE A 59 -3.42 7.60 34.48
C ILE A 59 -4.68 7.62 33.62
N HIS A 60 -5.07 8.79 33.12
CA HIS A 60 -6.22 8.95 32.24
C HIS A 60 -6.05 8.12 30.96
N GLU A 61 -4.90 8.19 30.30
CA GLU A 61 -4.55 7.39 29.11
C GLU A 61 -4.69 5.88 29.41
N LYS A 62 -4.17 5.41 30.55
CA LYS A 62 -4.23 4.00 30.92
C LYS A 62 -5.64 3.53 31.27
N LEU A 63 -6.41 4.30 32.05
CA LEU A 63 -7.77 3.92 32.41
C LEU A 63 -8.73 4.02 31.21
N SER A 64 -8.56 5.02 30.34
CA SER A 64 -9.34 5.12 29.10
C SER A 64 -9.01 3.96 28.15
N GLY A 65 -7.74 3.57 28.01
CA GLY A 65 -7.37 2.38 27.23
C GLY A 65 -8.03 1.09 27.73
N ILE A 66 -8.26 0.95 29.03
CA ILE A 66 -9.02 -0.19 29.59
C ILE A 66 -10.50 -0.09 29.19
N LEU A 67 -11.13 1.09 29.37
CA LEU A 67 -12.55 1.30 29.05
C LEU A 67 -12.85 1.12 27.57
N ASP A 68 -11.98 1.63 26.70
CA ASP A 68 -12.15 1.55 25.24
C ASP A 68 -11.82 0.14 24.71
N GLY A 69 -10.97 -0.61 25.40
CA GLY A 69 -10.62 -1.97 25.04
C GLY A 69 -11.75 -2.98 25.28
N PHE A 70 -12.55 -2.79 26.33
CA PHE A 70 -13.64 -3.72 26.65
C PHE A 70 -14.89 -3.46 25.81
N PRO A 71 -15.58 -4.52 25.33
CA PRO A 71 -16.84 -4.37 24.63
C PRO A 71 -17.94 -3.85 25.57
N LYS A 72 -18.73 -2.90 25.06
CA LYS A 72 -19.95 -2.43 25.70
C LYS A 72 -21.08 -3.41 25.40
N LEU A 73 -21.66 -4.00 26.45
CA LEU A 73 -22.66 -5.07 26.29
C LEU A 73 -23.94 -4.64 25.56
N GLU A 74 -24.25 -3.34 25.54
CA GLU A 74 -25.42 -2.79 24.86
C GLU A 74 -25.20 -2.58 23.35
N ASP A 75 -23.95 -2.37 22.93
CA ASP A 75 -23.60 -2.06 21.54
C ASP A 75 -23.15 -3.30 20.75
N ILE A 76 -22.88 -4.42 21.44
CA ILE A 76 -22.46 -5.68 20.80
C ILE A 76 -23.66 -6.53 20.36
N HIS A 77 -23.40 -7.48 19.47
CA HIS A 77 -24.41 -8.43 19.03
C HIS A 77 -25.01 -9.20 20.23
N PRO A 78 -26.34 -9.43 20.27
CA PRO A 78 -27.03 -10.10 21.37
C PRO A 78 -26.40 -11.43 21.79
N PHE A 79 -25.94 -12.24 20.83
CA PHE A 79 -25.16 -13.46 21.09
C PHE A 79 -24.00 -13.25 22.07
N PHE A 80 -23.15 -12.23 21.84
CA PHE A 80 -21.99 -11.99 22.68
C PHE A 80 -22.39 -11.31 24.00
N ALA A 81 -23.43 -10.49 24.01
CA ALA A 81 -23.97 -9.88 25.23
C ALA A 81 -24.47 -10.96 26.21
N ASP A 82 -25.25 -11.91 25.71
CA ASP A 82 -25.78 -13.01 26.52
C ASP A 82 -24.70 -14.03 26.88
N LEU A 83 -23.75 -14.30 25.98
CA LEU A 83 -22.61 -15.16 26.30
C LEU A 83 -21.77 -14.57 27.44
N ILE A 84 -21.52 -13.25 27.41
CA ILE A 84 -20.82 -12.55 28.49
C ILE A 84 -21.64 -12.54 29.77
N ASN A 85 -22.97 -12.39 29.67
CA ASN A 85 -23.86 -12.46 30.83
C ASN A 85 -23.77 -13.82 31.53
N VAL A 86 -23.80 -14.92 30.77
CA VAL A 86 -23.69 -16.28 31.30
C VAL A 86 -22.31 -16.54 31.91
N LEU A 87 -21.24 -16.05 31.27
CA LEU A 87 -19.86 -16.34 31.69
C LEU A 87 -19.35 -15.49 32.86
N TYR A 88 -19.71 -14.20 32.91
CA TYR A 88 -19.04 -13.22 33.76
C TYR A 88 -19.96 -12.43 34.67
N ASP A 89 -21.27 -12.66 34.60
CA ASP A 89 -22.32 -11.83 35.19
C ASP A 89 -22.29 -10.37 34.66
N ARG A 90 -23.36 -9.98 33.96
CA ARG A 90 -23.50 -8.66 33.36
C ARG A 90 -23.35 -7.54 34.40
N ASP A 91 -23.89 -7.74 35.60
CA ASP A 91 -23.96 -6.67 36.59
C ASP A 91 -22.58 -6.45 37.23
N HIS A 92 -21.87 -7.52 37.57
CA HIS A 92 -20.49 -7.42 38.05
C HIS A 92 -19.54 -6.82 37.00
N TYR A 93 -19.69 -7.22 35.73
CA TYR A 93 -18.93 -6.66 34.61
C TYR A 93 -19.14 -5.15 34.45
N LYS A 94 -20.40 -4.70 34.44
CA LYS A 94 -20.74 -3.27 34.34
C LYS A 94 -20.26 -2.48 35.55
N LEU A 95 -20.39 -3.02 36.76
CA LEU A 95 -19.91 -2.37 37.98
C LEU A 95 -18.39 -2.19 37.96
N ALA A 96 -17.63 -3.19 37.53
CA ALA A 96 -16.17 -3.10 37.44
C ALA A 96 -15.71 -2.00 36.47
N LEU A 97 -16.31 -1.93 35.27
CA LEU A 97 -16.04 -0.84 34.31
C LEU A 97 -16.52 0.52 34.84
N GLY A 98 -17.66 0.55 35.53
CA GLY A 98 -18.18 1.74 36.19
C GLY A 98 -17.23 2.30 37.26
N HIS A 99 -16.60 1.43 38.05
CA HIS A 99 -15.58 1.82 39.03
C HIS A 99 -14.36 2.44 38.36
N VAL A 100 -13.87 1.85 37.26
CA VAL A 100 -12.73 2.38 36.48
C VAL A 100 -13.06 3.77 35.93
N ASN A 101 -14.25 3.96 35.34
CA ASN A 101 -14.69 5.26 34.83
C ASN A 101 -14.84 6.31 35.94
N SER A 102 -15.41 5.92 37.09
CA SER A 102 -15.55 6.81 38.25
C SER A 102 -14.19 7.24 38.79
N CYS A 103 -13.23 6.31 38.88
CA CYS A 103 -11.86 6.59 39.29
C CYS A 103 -11.17 7.58 38.34
N ARG A 104 -11.29 7.39 37.02
CA ARG A 104 -10.77 8.30 36.01
C ARG A 104 -11.24 9.73 36.27
N ASN A 105 -12.55 9.93 36.45
CA ASN A 105 -13.15 11.24 36.69
C ASN A 105 -12.70 11.86 38.03
N LEU A 106 -12.58 11.04 39.09
CA LEU A 106 -12.09 11.50 40.40
C LEU A 106 -10.64 11.99 40.33
N ILE A 107 -9.78 11.30 39.59
CA ILE A 107 -8.38 11.67 39.43
C ILE A 107 -8.24 12.96 38.62
N ASP A 108 -9.03 13.12 37.56
CA ASP A 108 -9.05 14.35 36.76
C ASP A 108 -9.49 15.57 37.58
N ASN A 109 -10.51 15.41 38.43
CA ASN A 109 -10.97 16.48 39.33
C ASN A 109 -9.93 16.82 40.40
N LEU A 110 -9.32 15.82 41.03
CA LEU A 110 -8.25 16.04 42.00
C LEU A 110 -7.04 16.75 41.39
N ALA A 111 -6.63 16.36 40.18
CA ALA A 111 -5.53 17.02 39.48
C ALA A 111 -5.83 18.50 39.25
N LYS A 112 -7.05 18.83 38.79
CA LYS A 112 -7.49 20.21 38.58
C LYS A 112 -7.40 21.04 39.87
N ASP A 113 -7.85 20.48 41.00
CA ASP A 113 -7.82 21.18 42.28
C ASP A 113 -6.39 21.40 42.79
N TYR A 114 -5.53 20.38 42.73
CA TYR A 114 -4.13 20.52 43.12
C TYR A 114 -3.33 21.44 42.21
N VAL A 115 -3.62 21.47 40.91
CA VAL A 115 -3.04 22.45 39.98
C VAL A 115 -3.48 23.87 40.35
N ARG A 116 -4.75 24.07 40.75
CA ARG A 116 -5.25 25.36 41.23
C ARG A 116 -4.52 25.81 42.51
N LEU A 117 -4.30 24.90 43.46
CA LEU A 117 -3.57 25.19 44.70
C LEU A 117 -2.08 25.49 44.45
N LEU A 118 -1.43 24.78 43.52
CA LEU A 118 -0.02 24.97 43.16
C LEU A 118 0.26 26.36 42.56
N LYS A 119 -0.74 27.01 41.94
CA LYS A 119 -0.59 28.37 41.40
C LYS A 119 -0.28 29.40 42.50
N TYR A 120 -0.75 29.17 43.72
CA TYR A 120 -0.60 30.08 44.87
C TYR A 120 0.51 29.65 45.84
N ALA A 121 1.30 28.62 45.52
CA ALA A 121 2.38 28.16 46.39
C ALA A 121 3.52 29.18 46.45
N ASP A 122 3.89 29.63 47.64
CA ASP A 122 4.90 30.65 47.93
C ASP A 122 6.34 30.15 47.93
N SER A 123 6.55 28.85 48.20
CA SER A 123 7.86 28.27 48.47
C SER A 123 8.06 26.92 47.76
N LEU A 124 9.33 26.52 47.62
CA LEU A 124 9.67 25.18 47.12
C LEU A 124 9.08 24.10 48.02
N TYR A 125 9.19 24.27 49.35
CA TYR A 125 8.69 23.31 50.32
C TYR A 125 7.18 23.09 50.18
N ARG A 126 6.40 24.18 50.16
CA ARG A 126 4.93 24.10 49.98
C ARG A 126 4.55 23.46 48.65
N SER A 127 5.24 23.80 47.57
CA SER A 127 5.02 23.20 46.25
C SER A 127 5.35 21.69 46.24
N LYS A 128 6.43 21.28 46.91
CA LYS A 128 6.83 19.87 47.05
C LYS A 128 5.80 19.07 47.86
N GLN A 129 5.29 19.63 48.94
CA GLN A 129 4.26 19.00 49.78
C GLN A 129 2.93 18.85 49.03
N LEU A 130 2.48 19.90 48.31
CA LEU A 130 1.28 19.83 47.47
C LEU A 130 1.40 18.75 46.40
N LYS A 131 2.56 18.64 45.74
CA LYS A 131 2.83 17.57 44.78
C LYS A 131 2.80 16.19 45.43
N LYS A 132 3.41 16.02 46.61
CA LYS A 132 3.41 14.73 47.34
C LYS A 132 1.98 14.34 47.73
N ALA A 133 1.19 15.28 48.21
CA ALA A 133 -0.21 15.06 48.58
C ALA A 133 -1.06 14.69 47.36
N ALA A 134 -0.89 15.39 46.23
CA ALA A 134 -1.60 15.12 44.98
C ALA A 134 -1.35 13.68 44.48
N LEU A 135 -0.07 13.32 44.31
CA LEU A 135 0.31 11.98 43.83
C LEU A 135 -0.10 10.89 44.82
N GLY A 136 0.03 11.14 46.13
CA GLY A 136 -0.42 10.21 47.17
C GLY A 136 -1.91 9.94 47.08
N ARG A 137 -2.75 10.98 46.94
CA ARG A 137 -4.20 10.81 46.79
C ARG A 137 -4.58 10.07 45.51
N MET A 138 -3.93 10.38 44.39
CA MET A 138 -4.13 9.63 43.13
C MET A 138 -3.82 8.15 43.30
N CYS A 139 -2.70 7.81 43.95
CA CYS A 139 -2.33 6.42 44.24
C CYS A 139 -3.33 5.75 45.18
N THR A 140 -3.85 6.44 46.20
CA THR A 140 -4.86 5.89 47.10
C THR A 140 -6.16 5.55 46.36
N ILE A 141 -6.57 6.36 45.39
CA ILE A 141 -7.76 6.03 44.56
C ILE A 141 -7.49 4.80 43.70
N ILE A 142 -6.33 4.71 43.05
CA ILE A 142 -5.95 3.53 42.26
C ILE A 142 -5.92 2.27 43.12
N LYS A 143 -5.42 2.34 44.36
CA LYS A 143 -5.42 1.21 45.31
C LYS A 143 -6.83 0.69 45.62
N LYS A 144 -7.85 1.55 45.62
CA LYS A 144 -9.25 1.12 45.82
C LYS A 144 -9.80 0.30 44.65
N LEU A 145 -9.22 0.39 43.46
CA LEU A 145 -9.63 -0.38 42.27
C LEU A 145 -9.06 -1.80 42.21
N THR A 146 -8.31 -2.26 43.22
CA THR A 146 -7.60 -3.55 43.16
C THR A 146 -8.50 -4.73 42.80
N SER A 147 -9.69 -4.85 43.42
CA SER A 147 -10.63 -5.93 43.13
C SER A 147 -11.15 -5.89 41.69
N SER A 148 -11.59 -4.72 41.23
CA SER A 148 -12.12 -4.55 39.87
C SER A 148 -11.06 -4.77 38.78
N LEU A 149 -9.81 -4.34 38.98
CA LEU A 149 -8.73 -4.57 38.02
C LEU A 149 -8.34 -6.04 37.92
N ASN A 150 -8.28 -6.76 39.04
CA ASN A 150 -7.99 -8.20 39.04
C ASN A 150 -9.10 -8.98 38.32
N TYR A 151 -10.37 -8.68 38.63
CA TYR A 151 -11.50 -9.29 37.94
C TYR A 151 -11.46 -9.00 36.42
N LEU A 152 -11.24 -7.74 36.02
CA LEU A 152 -11.15 -7.41 34.58
C LEU A 152 -9.99 -8.12 33.89
N GLU A 153 -8.85 -8.33 34.55
CA GLU A 153 -7.74 -9.09 33.98
C GLU A 153 -8.07 -10.58 33.81
N GLU A 154 -8.82 -11.18 34.76
CA GLU A 154 -9.33 -12.55 34.62
C GLU A 154 -10.33 -12.66 33.46
N VAL A 155 -11.28 -11.74 33.38
CA VAL A 155 -12.25 -11.65 32.28
C VAL A 155 -11.51 -11.52 30.94
N ARG A 156 -10.53 -10.62 30.85
CA ARG A 156 -9.72 -10.43 29.63
C ARG A 156 -8.99 -11.71 29.22
N LYS A 157 -8.33 -12.40 30.16
CA LYS A 157 -7.63 -13.66 29.88
C LYS A 157 -8.57 -14.72 29.34
N HIS A 158 -9.78 -14.81 29.89
CA HIS A 158 -10.79 -15.76 29.41
C HIS A 158 -11.39 -15.35 28.06
N LEU A 159 -11.75 -14.07 27.88
CA LEU A 159 -12.27 -13.52 26.62
C LEU A 159 -11.29 -13.70 25.46
N ALA A 160 -9.99 -13.56 25.71
CA ALA A 160 -8.95 -13.75 24.69
C ALA A 160 -8.84 -15.21 24.19
N ARG A 161 -9.33 -16.19 24.97
CA ARG A 161 -9.38 -17.60 24.60
C ARG A 161 -10.65 -17.99 23.85
N LEU A 162 -11.72 -17.17 23.94
CA LEU A 162 -12.95 -17.46 23.23
C LEU A 162 -12.71 -17.48 21.71
N PRO A 163 -13.31 -18.44 20.98
CA PRO A 163 -13.20 -18.47 19.54
C PRO A 163 -13.91 -17.26 18.92
N THR A 164 -13.39 -16.80 17.79
CA THR A 164 -14.01 -15.74 17.00
C THR A 164 -15.15 -16.33 16.18
N ILE A 165 -16.38 -16.06 16.61
CA ILE A 165 -17.61 -16.51 15.94
C ILE A 165 -18.19 -15.33 15.18
N ASN A 166 -18.63 -15.53 13.94
CA ASN A 166 -19.39 -14.50 13.23
C ASN A 166 -20.87 -14.91 13.18
N PRO A 167 -21.77 -14.22 13.93
CA PRO A 167 -23.20 -14.58 13.97
C PRO A 167 -23.93 -14.48 12.63
N PHE A 168 -23.37 -13.77 11.64
CA PHE A 168 -24.00 -13.53 10.34
C PHE A 168 -23.54 -14.49 9.23
N GLU A 169 -22.42 -15.18 9.44
CA GLU A 169 -21.87 -16.15 8.51
C GLU A 169 -22.70 -17.44 8.46
N ARG A 170 -22.37 -18.31 7.50
CA ARG A 170 -23.00 -19.62 7.37
C ARG A 170 -22.45 -20.53 8.45
N THR A 171 -23.33 -20.97 9.33
CA THR A 171 -22.95 -21.72 10.52
C THR A 171 -23.73 -23.03 10.61
N LEU A 172 -23.03 -24.11 10.90
CA LEU A 172 -23.59 -25.39 11.31
C LEU A 172 -23.40 -25.49 12.82
N LEU A 173 -24.46 -25.71 13.57
CA LEU A 173 -24.42 -25.83 15.02
C LEU A 173 -24.76 -27.27 15.41
N ILE A 174 -23.83 -27.95 16.06
CA ILE A 174 -23.97 -29.36 16.42
C ILE A 174 -24.49 -29.45 17.85
N THR A 175 -25.59 -30.18 18.05
CA THR A 175 -26.26 -30.33 19.35
C THR A 175 -26.72 -31.78 19.57
N GLY A 176 -26.98 -32.13 20.83
CA GLY A 176 -27.38 -33.48 21.25
C GLY A 176 -26.81 -33.85 22.62
N TYR A 177 -27.19 -35.02 23.13
CA TYR A 177 -26.73 -35.52 24.43
C TYR A 177 -25.19 -35.60 24.54
N PRO A 178 -24.61 -35.57 25.75
CA PRO A 178 -23.20 -35.90 25.95
C PRO A 178 -22.83 -37.27 25.33
N ASN A 179 -21.58 -37.46 24.94
CA ASN A 179 -21.06 -38.75 24.42
C ASN A 179 -21.70 -39.34 23.14
N VAL A 180 -22.55 -38.59 22.42
CA VAL A 180 -23.12 -39.03 21.12
C VAL A 180 -22.14 -38.92 19.94
N GLY A 181 -20.97 -38.27 20.12
CA GLY A 181 -19.95 -38.15 19.07
C GLY A 181 -19.93 -36.81 18.30
N LYS A 182 -20.45 -35.72 18.90
CA LYS A 182 -20.46 -34.36 18.33
C LYS A 182 -19.04 -33.81 18.03
N SER A 183 -18.16 -33.86 19.01
CA SER A 183 -16.78 -33.38 18.89
C SER A 183 -15.96 -34.21 17.90
N SER A 184 -16.19 -35.53 17.85
CA SER A 184 -15.58 -36.41 16.84
C SER A 184 -15.98 -36.03 15.42
N PHE A 185 -17.27 -35.71 15.20
CA PHE A 185 -17.72 -35.23 13.89
C PHE A 185 -17.08 -33.90 13.51
N THR A 186 -16.94 -32.98 14.46
CA THR A 186 -16.28 -31.69 14.22
C THR A 186 -14.83 -31.87 13.76
N ASN A 187 -14.08 -32.78 14.39
CA ASN A 187 -12.70 -33.10 13.99
C ASN A 187 -12.61 -33.82 12.64
N ASN A 188 -13.64 -34.60 12.27
CA ASN A 188 -13.67 -35.29 10.97
C ASN A 188 -14.04 -34.35 9.81
N VAL A 189 -14.90 -33.36 10.08
CA VAL A 189 -15.38 -32.40 9.06
C VAL A 189 -14.49 -31.17 8.92
N THR A 190 -13.74 -30.82 9.97
CA THR A 190 -12.92 -29.62 10.06
C THR A 190 -11.55 -29.94 10.61
N ASN A 191 -10.56 -29.09 10.36
CA ASN A 191 -9.23 -29.19 11.00
C ASN A 191 -9.23 -28.67 12.45
N ALA A 192 -10.34 -28.79 13.16
CA ALA A 192 -10.40 -28.49 14.59
C ALA A 192 -9.78 -29.65 15.38
N ASN A 193 -9.08 -29.32 16.47
CA ASN A 193 -8.51 -30.28 17.41
C ASN A 193 -9.29 -30.20 18.72
N VAL A 194 -10.50 -30.76 18.74
CA VAL A 194 -11.34 -30.83 19.95
C VAL A 194 -11.04 -32.14 20.69
N ASP A 195 -10.86 -32.07 22.01
CA ASP A 195 -10.61 -33.26 22.84
C ASP A 195 -11.85 -34.16 22.91
N VAL A 196 -11.65 -35.45 22.63
CA VAL A 196 -12.71 -36.47 22.68
C VAL A 196 -12.35 -37.49 23.76
N GLN A 197 -13.19 -37.61 24.78
CA GLN A 197 -13.04 -38.61 25.84
C GLN A 197 -14.42 -39.24 26.16
N PRO A 198 -14.46 -40.46 26.76
CA PRO A 198 -15.71 -41.20 26.93
C PRO A 198 -16.59 -40.74 28.12
N TYR A 199 -16.25 -39.63 28.78
CA TYR A 199 -17.02 -39.07 29.89
C TYR A 199 -17.78 -37.80 29.46
N PRO A 200 -18.94 -37.49 30.06
CA PRO A 200 -19.72 -36.31 29.71
C PRO A 200 -18.96 -35.01 30.03
N PHE A 201 -19.37 -33.91 29.39
CA PHE A 201 -18.78 -32.57 29.57
C PHE A 201 -17.29 -32.45 29.23
N THR A 202 -16.81 -33.28 28.29
CA THR A 202 -15.48 -33.13 27.66
C THR A 202 -15.29 -31.77 27.03
N THR A 203 -16.33 -31.24 26.37
CA THR A 203 -16.38 -29.88 25.86
C THR A 203 -17.15 -28.98 26.84
N GLN A 204 -16.43 -28.07 27.50
CA GLN A 204 -17.00 -27.11 28.47
C GLN A 204 -17.32 -25.74 27.85
N SER A 205 -16.89 -25.53 26.61
CA SER A 205 -17.04 -24.27 25.87
C SER A 205 -17.35 -24.55 24.40
N LEU A 206 -17.93 -23.56 23.72
CA LEU A 206 -18.16 -23.64 22.27
C LEU A 206 -16.82 -23.71 21.53
N TYR A 207 -16.66 -24.71 20.67
CA TYR A 207 -15.51 -24.82 19.76
C TYR A 207 -15.95 -24.52 18.33
N VAL A 208 -15.08 -23.87 17.56
CA VAL A 208 -15.37 -23.52 16.16
C VAL A 208 -14.32 -24.15 15.25
N GLY A 209 -14.80 -24.97 14.32
CA GLY A 209 -14.08 -25.44 13.16
C GLY A 209 -14.51 -24.68 11.91
N HIS A 210 -13.66 -24.67 10.89
CA HIS A 210 -14.00 -24.13 9.57
C HIS A 210 -13.94 -25.24 8.53
N THR A 211 -14.89 -25.23 7.61
CA THR A 211 -14.92 -26.13 6.46
C THR A 211 -15.32 -25.35 5.21
N ASP A 212 -14.95 -25.85 4.05
CA ASP A 212 -15.32 -25.27 2.77
C ASP A 212 -16.37 -26.15 2.09
N TYR A 213 -17.42 -25.51 1.58
CA TYR A 213 -18.48 -26.15 0.82
C TYR A 213 -19.04 -25.16 -0.21
N ASP A 214 -19.14 -25.62 -1.46
CA ASP A 214 -19.63 -24.83 -2.60
C ASP A 214 -18.90 -23.48 -2.75
N TYR A 215 -17.56 -23.53 -2.68
CA TYR A 215 -16.65 -22.36 -2.76
C TYR A 215 -16.92 -21.27 -1.71
N ALA A 216 -17.71 -21.58 -0.68
CA ALA A 216 -17.96 -20.71 0.46
C ALA A 216 -17.33 -21.30 1.72
N ARG A 217 -16.91 -20.42 2.62
CA ARG A 217 -16.42 -20.80 3.95
C ARG A 217 -17.59 -20.95 4.92
N TRP A 218 -17.57 -22.03 5.68
CA TRP A 218 -18.57 -22.37 6.68
C TRP A 218 -17.94 -22.45 8.06
N GLN A 219 -18.71 -22.08 9.07
CA GLN A 219 -18.36 -22.25 10.47
C GLN A 219 -19.10 -23.48 11.01
N VAL A 220 -18.38 -24.40 11.65
CA VAL A 220 -18.96 -25.54 12.34
C VAL A 220 -18.72 -25.32 13.82
N ILE A 221 -19.80 -25.21 14.59
CA ILE A 221 -19.74 -24.92 16.01
C ILE A 221 -20.14 -26.18 16.77
N ASP A 222 -19.21 -26.71 17.55
CA ASP A 222 -19.47 -27.78 18.50
C ASP A 222 -19.97 -27.18 19.80
N SER A 223 -21.18 -27.59 20.23
CA SER A 223 -21.73 -27.17 21.50
C SER A 223 -21.51 -28.24 22.58
N PRO A 224 -21.26 -27.84 23.83
CA PRO A 224 -21.41 -28.73 24.97
C PRO A 224 -22.72 -29.52 24.92
N GLY A 225 -22.70 -30.77 25.38
CA GLY A 225 -23.91 -31.59 25.46
C GLY A 225 -24.96 -30.96 26.35
N ILE A 226 -26.22 -31.02 25.91
CA ILE A 226 -27.38 -30.47 26.64
C ILE A 226 -28.09 -31.63 27.33
N LEU A 227 -28.46 -31.45 28.60
CA LEU A 227 -29.31 -32.38 29.35
C LEU A 227 -30.74 -31.86 29.47
N ASP A 228 -31.65 -32.78 29.82
CA ASP A 228 -33.07 -32.50 29.95
C ASP A 228 -33.43 -31.90 31.32
N HIS A 229 -32.84 -30.74 31.63
CA HIS A 229 -33.18 -29.95 32.80
C HIS A 229 -34.06 -28.76 32.41
N SER A 230 -34.87 -28.30 33.36
CA SER A 230 -35.62 -27.04 33.22
C SER A 230 -34.65 -25.89 32.97
N LEU A 231 -35.05 -24.87 32.19
CA LEU A 231 -34.14 -23.76 31.81
C LEU A 231 -33.51 -23.05 33.00
N GLU A 232 -34.18 -23.03 34.16
CA GLU A 232 -33.74 -22.36 35.39
C GLU A 232 -32.66 -23.16 36.17
N GLU A 233 -32.61 -24.48 35.97
CA GLU A 233 -31.69 -25.39 36.68
C GLU A 233 -30.46 -25.75 35.84
N ARG A 234 -30.32 -25.17 34.65
CA ARG A 234 -29.21 -25.48 33.73
C ARG A 234 -27.90 -24.86 34.18
N ASN A 235 -26.82 -25.61 33.97
CA ASN A 235 -25.48 -25.16 34.30
C ASN A 235 -25.00 -24.07 33.34
N THR A 236 -23.99 -23.29 33.75
CA THR A 236 -23.35 -22.26 32.91
C THR A 236 -22.85 -22.82 31.58
N ILE A 237 -22.38 -24.08 31.56
CA ILE A 237 -21.93 -24.78 30.35
C ILE A 237 -23.10 -25.02 29.39
N GLU A 238 -24.25 -25.48 29.89
CA GLU A 238 -25.44 -25.75 29.08
C GLU A 238 -26.08 -24.45 28.58
N MET A 239 -26.05 -23.40 29.39
CA MET A 239 -26.51 -22.07 29.03
C MET A 239 -25.71 -21.47 27.85
N GLN A 240 -24.43 -21.82 27.69
CA GLN A 240 -23.68 -21.43 26.49
C GLN A 240 -24.25 -22.06 25.22
N SER A 241 -24.57 -23.36 25.25
CA SER A 241 -25.19 -24.08 24.13
C SER A 241 -26.55 -23.48 23.78
N ILE A 242 -27.36 -23.13 24.79
CA ILE A 242 -28.66 -22.46 24.58
C ILE A 242 -28.49 -21.07 23.98
N THR A 243 -27.50 -20.31 24.45
CA THR A 243 -27.21 -18.96 23.92
C THR A 243 -26.83 -19.03 22.44
N ALA A 244 -26.01 -20.02 22.06
CA ALA A 244 -25.69 -20.31 20.67
C ALA A 244 -26.94 -20.70 19.87
N LEU A 245 -27.74 -21.64 20.41
CA LEU A 245 -28.98 -22.10 19.81
C LEU A 245 -30.05 -21.01 19.68
N ALA A 246 -30.06 -19.98 20.54
CA ALA A 246 -31.02 -18.89 20.48
C ALA A 246 -30.61 -17.85 19.42
N HIS A 247 -29.35 -17.39 19.45
CA HIS A 247 -28.94 -16.21 18.69
C HIS A 247 -28.29 -16.50 17.33
N LEU A 248 -27.65 -17.65 17.15
CA LEU A 248 -26.93 -17.93 15.90
C LEU A 248 -27.91 -18.34 14.80
N LYS A 249 -27.77 -17.71 13.63
CA LYS A 249 -28.52 -18.08 12.41
C LYS A 249 -27.82 -19.27 11.73
N ALA A 250 -27.98 -20.44 12.32
CA ALA A 250 -27.30 -21.67 11.92
C ALA A 250 -28.29 -22.74 11.45
N CYS A 251 -27.76 -23.72 10.71
CA CYS A 251 -28.43 -25.01 10.58
C CYS A 251 -28.09 -25.87 11.79
N VAL A 252 -29.11 -26.35 12.48
CA VAL A 252 -28.95 -27.13 13.70
C VAL A 252 -28.87 -28.61 13.34
N LEU A 253 -27.74 -29.26 13.67
CA LEU A 253 -27.55 -30.69 13.50
C LEU A 253 -27.82 -31.37 14.83
N TYR A 254 -28.91 -32.13 14.94
CA TYR A 254 -29.25 -32.87 16.15
C TYR A 254 -28.77 -34.32 16.05
N PHE A 255 -27.83 -34.69 16.91
CA PHE A 255 -27.18 -35.98 16.91
C PHE A 255 -27.89 -36.95 17.84
N ILE A 256 -28.30 -38.10 17.29
CA ILE A 256 -28.94 -39.20 17.98
C ILE A 256 -28.01 -40.42 17.93
N ASP A 257 -27.72 -41.01 19.08
CA ASP A 257 -26.95 -42.25 19.19
C ASP A 257 -27.91 -43.45 19.20
N ILE A 258 -27.92 -44.22 18.12
CA ILE A 258 -28.77 -45.42 17.98
C ILE A 258 -28.25 -46.64 18.74
N SER A 259 -26.99 -46.60 19.18
CA SER A 259 -26.38 -47.69 19.96
C SER A 259 -26.69 -47.61 21.45
N GLU A 260 -27.24 -46.47 21.91
CA GLU A 260 -27.49 -46.14 23.33
C GLU A 260 -26.25 -46.16 24.24
N MET A 261 -25.03 -46.30 23.67
CA MET A 261 -23.78 -46.27 24.43
C MET A 261 -23.48 -44.89 25.06
N CYS A 262 -24.17 -43.84 24.65
CA CYS A 262 -24.13 -42.53 25.31
C CYS A 262 -24.72 -42.56 26.74
N GLY A 263 -25.40 -43.64 27.14
CA GLY A 263 -26.02 -43.79 28.46
C GLY A 263 -27.47 -43.31 28.55
N TYR A 264 -28.10 -43.03 27.39
CA TYR A 264 -29.47 -42.53 27.29
C TYR A 264 -30.23 -43.29 26.19
N THR A 265 -31.49 -43.58 26.44
CA THR A 265 -32.33 -44.32 25.48
C THR A 265 -32.75 -43.45 24.31
N ILE A 266 -33.10 -44.05 23.17
CA ILE A 266 -33.58 -43.31 21.99
C ILE A 266 -34.81 -42.45 22.34
N SER A 267 -35.71 -42.97 23.17
CA SER A 267 -36.89 -42.24 23.65
C SER A 267 -36.54 -40.95 24.43
N GLN A 268 -35.53 -41.01 25.31
CA GLN A 268 -35.03 -39.82 26.02
C GLN A 268 -34.38 -38.81 25.06
N GLN A 269 -33.66 -39.31 24.06
CA GLN A 269 -33.06 -38.47 23.01
C GLN A 269 -34.12 -37.73 22.20
N ILE A 270 -35.27 -38.35 21.90
CA ILE A 270 -36.41 -37.71 21.24
C ILE A 270 -37.10 -36.69 22.17
N GLN A 271 -37.25 -37.02 23.46
CA GLN A 271 -37.83 -36.11 24.44
C GLN A 271 -37.02 -34.80 24.56
N LEU A 272 -35.70 -34.89 24.64
CA LEU A 272 -34.82 -33.72 24.66
C LEU A 272 -35.02 -32.86 23.40
N PHE A 273 -35.10 -33.47 22.22
CA PHE A 273 -35.36 -32.77 20.96
C PHE A 273 -36.67 -31.97 21.04
N ASN A 274 -37.75 -32.58 21.52
CA ASN A 274 -39.04 -31.92 21.67
C ASN A 274 -38.98 -30.75 22.68
N ASN A 275 -38.19 -30.87 23.73
CA ASN A 275 -38.02 -29.81 24.73
C ASN A 275 -37.22 -28.62 24.21
N ILE A 276 -36.23 -28.84 23.34
CA ILE A 276 -35.42 -27.77 22.73
C ILE A 276 -35.99 -27.24 21.40
N LYS A 277 -36.95 -27.95 20.79
CA LYS A 277 -37.67 -27.58 19.56
C LYS A 277 -38.12 -26.10 19.51
N PRO A 278 -38.63 -25.48 20.59
CA PRO A 278 -38.99 -24.06 20.57
C PRO A 278 -37.82 -23.12 20.21
N LEU A 279 -36.58 -23.50 20.51
CA LEU A 279 -35.36 -22.74 20.18
C LEU A 279 -34.99 -22.84 18.69
N PHE A 280 -35.52 -23.83 17.98
CA PHE A 280 -35.26 -24.04 16.55
C PHE A 280 -36.19 -23.22 15.65
N LYS A 281 -37.06 -22.37 16.23
CA LYS A 281 -37.95 -21.51 15.45
C LYS A 281 -37.15 -20.65 14.48
N ASN A 282 -37.55 -20.68 13.21
CA ASN A 282 -36.87 -19.99 12.10
C ASN A 282 -35.42 -20.49 11.85
N LYS A 283 -35.13 -21.76 12.18
CA LYS A 283 -33.83 -22.38 11.90
C LYS A 283 -34.02 -23.70 11.17
N PRO A 284 -33.30 -23.92 10.07
CA PRO A 284 -33.24 -25.23 9.49
C PRO A 284 -32.57 -26.21 10.45
N HIS A 285 -33.04 -27.45 10.49
CA HIS A 285 -32.45 -28.49 11.31
C HIS A 285 -32.42 -29.84 10.59
N LEU A 286 -31.49 -30.71 11.01
CA LEU A 286 -31.28 -32.05 10.45
C LEU A 286 -31.13 -33.06 11.58
N LEU A 287 -31.77 -34.23 11.45
CA LEU A 287 -31.63 -35.34 12.38
C LEU A 287 -30.53 -36.29 11.88
N VAL A 288 -29.52 -36.51 12.71
CA VAL A 288 -28.33 -37.30 12.36
C VAL A 288 -28.24 -38.53 13.27
N LEU A 289 -28.33 -39.72 12.70
CA LEU A 289 -28.09 -40.98 13.41
C LEU A 289 -26.60 -41.29 13.42
N THR A 290 -26.06 -41.52 14.61
CA THR A 290 -24.62 -41.69 14.84
C THR A 290 -24.30 -43.07 15.38
N LYS A 291 -23.03 -43.48 15.29
CA LYS A 291 -22.51 -44.78 15.76
C LYS A 291 -23.14 -45.98 15.05
N THR A 292 -23.41 -45.83 13.75
CA THR A 292 -23.97 -46.88 12.91
C THR A 292 -23.02 -48.05 12.68
N ASP A 293 -21.73 -47.87 13.02
CA ASP A 293 -20.72 -48.93 13.08
C ASP A 293 -20.98 -49.95 14.20
N LEU A 294 -21.60 -49.50 15.30
CA LEU A 294 -21.89 -50.34 16.46
C LEU A 294 -23.26 -51.01 16.35
N LYS A 295 -24.29 -50.26 15.95
CA LYS A 295 -25.64 -50.78 15.67
C LYS A 295 -26.05 -50.28 14.28
N PRO A 296 -26.07 -51.13 13.24
CA PRO A 296 -26.55 -50.71 11.93
C PRO A 296 -28.05 -50.38 11.98
N VAL A 297 -28.50 -49.47 11.13
CA VAL A 297 -29.88 -48.94 11.13
C VAL A 297 -30.93 -50.04 11.00
N GLU A 298 -30.61 -51.13 10.30
CA GLU A 298 -31.50 -52.29 10.10
C GLU A 298 -31.72 -53.12 11.39
N GLN A 299 -30.81 -53.02 12.35
CA GLN A 299 -30.87 -53.76 13.62
C GLN A 299 -31.46 -52.93 14.76
N VAL A 300 -31.90 -51.70 14.49
CA VAL A 300 -32.61 -50.87 15.47
C VAL A 300 -34.02 -51.41 15.66
N ASP A 301 -34.50 -51.41 16.90
CA ASP A 301 -35.80 -51.93 17.26
C ASP A 301 -36.90 -51.24 16.43
N PRO A 302 -37.87 -51.99 15.88
CA PRO A 302 -38.87 -51.43 14.98
C PRO A 302 -39.70 -50.29 15.61
N GLU A 303 -39.91 -50.33 16.93
CA GLU A 303 -40.63 -49.30 17.69
C GLU A 303 -39.84 -47.98 17.76
N ASP A 304 -38.53 -48.06 18.01
CA ASP A 304 -37.65 -46.89 18.05
C ASP A 304 -37.46 -46.29 16.66
N MET A 305 -37.30 -47.13 15.63
CA MET A 305 -37.25 -46.66 14.24
C MET A 305 -38.57 -46.02 13.80
N ALA A 306 -39.71 -46.57 14.20
CA ALA A 306 -41.01 -45.95 13.92
C ALA A 306 -41.13 -44.58 14.60
N SER A 307 -40.62 -44.43 15.83
CA SER A 307 -40.60 -43.16 16.56
C SER A 307 -39.69 -42.12 15.90
N LEU A 308 -38.49 -42.53 15.44
CA LEU A 308 -37.56 -41.66 14.70
C LEU A 308 -38.13 -41.23 13.34
N GLN A 309 -38.78 -42.15 12.62
CA GLN A 309 -39.44 -41.84 11.35
C GLN A 309 -40.68 -40.95 11.54
N ALA A 310 -41.42 -41.12 12.63
CA ALA A 310 -42.53 -40.25 12.99
C ALA A 310 -42.05 -38.82 13.25
N LEU A 311 -40.97 -38.68 14.03
CA LEU A 311 -40.34 -37.39 14.30
C LEU A 311 -39.86 -36.71 13.01
N ALA A 312 -39.17 -37.46 12.14
CA ALA A 312 -38.69 -36.95 10.86
C ALA A 312 -39.85 -36.47 9.95
N LYS A 313 -40.97 -37.21 9.92
CA LYS A 313 -42.17 -36.84 9.15
C LYS A 313 -42.91 -35.64 9.73
N GLU A 314 -43.01 -35.53 11.04
CA GLU A 314 -43.65 -34.39 11.72
C GLU A 314 -42.92 -33.08 11.39
N GLU A 315 -41.59 -33.10 11.44
CA GLU A 315 -40.77 -31.92 11.14
C GLU A 315 -40.55 -31.70 9.64
N GLY A 316 -40.82 -32.71 8.80
CA GLY A 316 -40.50 -32.68 7.37
C GLY A 316 -38.99 -32.68 7.09
N VAL A 317 -38.22 -33.36 7.93
CA VAL A 317 -36.75 -33.36 7.93
C VAL A 317 -36.20 -34.73 7.50
N GLU A 318 -35.09 -34.72 6.77
CA GLU A 318 -34.40 -35.94 6.35
C GLU A 318 -33.60 -36.56 7.50
N LEU A 319 -33.64 -37.89 7.60
CA LEU A 319 -32.89 -38.66 8.58
C LEU A 319 -31.65 -39.25 7.90
N VAL A 320 -30.48 -38.81 8.33
CA VAL A 320 -29.20 -39.20 7.72
C VAL A 320 -28.37 -39.99 8.72
N SER A 321 -27.82 -41.12 8.30
CA SER A 321 -26.98 -41.99 9.13
C SER A 321 -25.49 -41.75 8.87
N MET A 322 -24.67 -41.86 9.92
CA MET A 322 -23.22 -41.71 9.81
C MET A 322 -22.42 -42.49 10.87
N SER A 323 -21.19 -42.84 10.51
CA SER A 323 -20.18 -43.42 11.40
C SER A 323 -18.93 -42.54 11.44
N ASN A 324 -18.56 -42.08 12.65
CA ASN A 324 -17.34 -41.31 12.86
C ASN A 324 -16.06 -42.16 12.73
N LYS A 325 -16.17 -43.49 12.92
CA LYS A 325 -15.04 -44.42 12.87
C LYS A 325 -14.73 -44.85 11.44
N ASP A 326 -15.76 -45.20 10.67
CA ASP A 326 -15.60 -45.68 9.29
C ASP A 326 -15.54 -44.53 8.28
N GLY A 327 -15.97 -43.33 8.68
CA GLY A 327 -16.06 -42.16 7.80
C GLY A 327 -17.26 -42.17 6.86
N THR A 328 -18.14 -43.17 6.97
CA THR A 328 -19.33 -43.32 6.13
C THR A 328 -20.40 -42.30 6.54
N GLY A 329 -21.05 -41.66 5.55
CA GLY A 329 -22.15 -40.70 5.77
C GLY A 329 -21.74 -39.29 6.25
N ILE A 330 -20.50 -39.07 6.70
CA ILE A 330 -20.05 -37.76 7.23
C ILE A 330 -20.17 -36.64 6.19
N THR A 331 -19.73 -36.92 4.96
CA THR A 331 -19.80 -35.96 3.84
C THR A 331 -21.24 -35.72 3.41
N GLU A 332 -22.11 -36.72 3.49
CA GLU A 332 -23.53 -36.60 3.16
C GLU A 332 -24.24 -35.70 4.17
N VAL A 333 -24.04 -35.92 5.47
CA VAL A 333 -24.55 -35.05 6.55
C VAL A 333 -24.12 -33.60 6.32
N LYS A 334 -22.82 -33.38 6.05
CA LYS A 334 -22.28 -32.04 5.75
C LYS A 334 -23.00 -31.41 4.56
N ASN A 335 -23.09 -32.14 3.45
CA ASN A 335 -23.65 -31.62 2.20
C ASN A 335 -25.15 -31.34 2.33
N SER A 336 -25.92 -32.22 2.97
CA SER A 336 -27.35 -32.04 3.19
C SER A 336 -27.62 -30.84 4.11
N ALA A 337 -26.88 -30.69 5.22
CA ALA A 337 -27.00 -29.54 6.11
C ALA A 337 -26.66 -28.21 5.41
N CYS A 338 -25.59 -28.18 4.60
CA CYS A 338 -25.21 -26.99 3.85
C CYS A 338 -26.26 -26.62 2.79
N LYS A 339 -26.78 -27.59 2.03
CA LYS A 339 -27.84 -27.35 1.05
C LYS A 339 -29.10 -26.79 1.72
N LEU A 340 -29.49 -27.37 2.84
CA LEU A 340 -30.67 -26.95 3.60
C LEU A 340 -30.51 -25.50 4.09
N LEU A 341 -29.34 -25.15 4.66
CA LEU A 341 -29.09 -23.77 5.08
C LEU A 341 -29.06 -22.79 3.91
N ASN A 342 -28.45 -23.16 2.78
CA ASN A 342 -28.41 -22.30 1.61
C ASN A 342 -29.82 -22.06 1.07
N ALA A 343 -30.64 -23.10 0.91
CA ALA A 343 -32.03 -22.97 0.48
C ALA A 343 -32.83 -22.05 1.42
N TYR A 344 -32.65 -22.18 2.73
CA TYR A 344 -33.28 -21.32 3.72
C TYR A 344 -32.80 -19.85 3.64
N ARG A 345 -31.52 -19.62 3.34
CA ARG A 345 -30.98 -18.27 3.18
C ARG A 345 -31.42 -17.64 1.87
N ASP A 346 -31.54 -18.42 0.80
CA ASP A 346 -32.00 -17.96 -0.50
C ASP A 346 -33.45 -17.47 -0.42
N THR A 347 -34.33 -18.21 0.27
CA THR A 347 -35.71 -17.75 0.53
C THR A 347 -35.75 -16.45 1.34
N GLN A 348 -34.98 -16.36 2.43
CA GLN A 348 -34.89 -15.12 3.22
C GLN A 348 -34.36 -13.93 2.42
N THR A 349 -33.39 -14.17 1.53
CA THR A 349 -32.81 -13.09 0.73
C THR A 349 -33.85 -12.55 -0.24
N VAL A 350 -34.62 -13.44 -0.90
CA VAL A 350 -35.72 -13.09 -1.81
C VAL A 350 -36.83 -12.33 -1.09
N ASP A 351 -37.25 -12.76 0.10
CA ASP A 351 -38.29 -12.11 0.90
C ASP A 351 -37.85 -10.74 1.46
N GLN A 352 -36.55 -10.52 1.65
CA GLN A 352 -36.02 -9.21 2.06
C GLN A 352 -35.85 -8.23 0.87
N VAL A 353 -35.80 -8.73 -0.38
CA VAL A 353 -35.73 -7.89 -1.59
C VAL A 353 -37.01 -7.07 -1.79
N THR A 354 -38.16 -7.57 -1.34
CA THR A 354 -39.46 -6.88 -1.47
C THR A 354 -39.67 -5.75 -0.45
N GLY A 355 -38.76 -5.57 0.52
CA GLY A 355 -38.96 -4.72 1.71
C GLY A 355 -38.26 -3.35 1.78
N GLY A 356 -37.45 -2.91 0.80
CA GLY A 356 -36.82 -1.58 0.90
C GLY A 356 -35.89 -1.14 -0.25
N GLN A 357 -35.82 0.17 -0.48
CA GLN A 357 -35.10 0.82 -1.61
C GLN A 357 -33.57 0.62 -1.60
N ASP A 358 -32.93 0.45 -0.45
CA ASP A 358 -31.46 0.27 -0.36
C ASP A 358 -31.01 -1.18 -0.61
N ILE A 359 -31.91 -2.16 -0.40
CA ILE A 359 -31.63 -3.58 -0.65
C ILE A 359 -31.69 -3.88 -2.15
N MET A 360 -32.57 -3.20 -2.89
CA MET A 360 -32.65 -3.28 -4.36
C MET A 360 -31.33 -2.90 -5.08
N LYS A 361 -30.57 -1.94 -4.55
CA LYS A 361 -29.28 -1.55 -5.15
C LYS A 361 -28.21 -2.64 -5.02
N ASN A 362 -28.20 -3.37 -3.89
CA ASN A 362 -27.27 -4.48 -3.68
C ASN A 362 -27.65 -5.70 -4.54
N THR A 363 -28.94 -5.97 -4.71
CA THR A 363 -29.39 -7.09 -5.56
C THR A 363 -29.12 -6.80 -7.04
N GLU A 364 -29.28 -5.57 -7.51
CA GLU A 364 -28.85 -5.19 -8.87
C GLU A 364 -27.35 -5.42 -9.09
N ASN A 365 -26.51 -5.08 -8.11
CA ASN A 365 -25.07 -5.34 -8.19
C ASN A 365 -24.74 -6.83 -8.20
N VAL A 366 -25.44 -7.65 -7.41
CA VAL A 366 -25.29 -9.11 -7.42
C VAL A 366 -25.77 -9.70 -8.75
N LEU A 367 -26.91 -9.25 -9.27
CA LEU A 367 -27.46 -9.68 -10.56
C LEU A 367 -26.51 -9.38 -11.71
N ARG A 368 -25.77 -8.26 -11.67
CA ARG A 368 -24.70 -7.96 -12.64
C ARG A 368 -23.56 -8.99 -12.60
N GLY A 369 -23.23 -9.53 -11.42
CA GLY A 369 -22.20 -10.56 -11.27
C GLY A 369 -22.65 -11.96 -11.73
N VAL A 370 -23.94 -12.27 -11.58
CA VAL A 370 -24.53 -13.56 -12.00
C VAL A 370 -24.90 -13.55 -13.50
N TYR A 371 -25.09 -12.37 -14.09
CA TYR A 371 -25.49 -12.25 -15.50
C TYR A 371 -24.39 -12.73 -16.45
N ILE A 372 -24.66 -13.81 -17.17
CA ILE A 372 -23.82 -14.31 -18.25
C ILE A 372 -24.29 -13.66 -19.56
N ALA A 373 -23.44 -12.80 -20.13
CA ALA A 373 -23.73 -12.13 -21.39
C ALA A 373 -23.73 -13.13 -22.56
N GLN A 374 -24.86 -13.29 -23.24
CA GLN A 374 -24.94 -14.08 -24.45
C GLN A 374 -24.59 -13.23 -25.68
N PRO A 375 -23.50 -13.56 -26.41
CA PRO A 375 -23.06 -12.76 -27.54
C PRO A 375 -24.08 -12.88 -28.69
N LYS A 376 -24.64 -11.75 -29.13
CA LYS A 376 -25.48 -11.71 -30.34
C LYS A 376 -24.60 -11.87 -31.58
N LYS A 377 -25.00 -12.75 -32.51
CA LYS A 377 -24.25 -13.00 -33.75
C LYS A 377 -24.20 -11.72 -34.58
N ARG A 378 -23.01 -11.13 -34.72
CA ARG A 378 -22.77 -9.89 -35.48
C ARG A 378 -22.46 -10.17 -36.96
N ASP A 379 -21.52 -11.08 -37.21
CA ASP A 379 -21.01 -11.42 -38.54
C ASP A 379 -20.98 -12.95 -38.75
N ASN A 380 -20.79 -13.41 -39.99
CA ASN A 380 -20.63 -14.83 -40.34
C ASN A 380 -19.18 -15.35 -40.26
N ARG A 381 -18.26 -14.64 -39.59
CA ARG A 381 -16.87 -15.11 -39.40
C ARG A 381 -16.76 -15.98 -38.14
N GLU A 382 -16.27 -17.20 -38.31
CA GLU A 382 -16.01 -18.12 -37.20
C GLU A 382 -14.73 -17.71 -36.47
N ARG A 383 -14.81 -17.67 -35.13
CA ARG A 383 -13.67 -17.40 -34.24
C ARG A 383 -13.54 -18.60 -33.30
N THR A 384 -12.86 -19.63 -33.76
CA THR A 384 -12.62 -20.84 -32.99
C THR A 384 -11.49 -20.63 -31.98
N THR A 385 -11.51 -21.41 -30.90
CA THR A 385 -10.43 -21.41 -29.92
C THR A 385 -9.23 -22.19 -30.48
N TYR A 386 -8.05 -21.56 -30.53
CA TYR A 386 -6.82 -22.23 -30.93
C TYR A 386 -6.08 -22.75 -29.69
N ILE A 387 -6.06 -24.07 -29.53
CA ILE A 387 -5.26 -24.76 -28.51
C ILE A 387 -4.21 -25.60 -29.26
N PRO A 388 -2.91 -25.33 -29.09
CA PRO A 388 -1.84 -26.06 -29.76
C PRO A 388 -1.91 -27.58 -29.53
N GLU A 389 -1.59 -28.36 -30.56
CA GLU A 389 -1.67 -29.83 -30.50
C GLU A 389 -0.78 -30.43 -29.42
N LYS A 390 0.41 -29.86 -29.19
CA LYS A 390 1.34 -30.28 -28.12
C LYS A 390 0.66 -30.28 -26.74
N ILE A 391 -0.17 -29.27 -26.44
CA ILE A 391 -0.88 -29.16 -25.15
C ILE A 391 -2.06 -30.14 -25.09
N LYS A 392 -2.77 -30.33 -26.21
CA LYS A 392 -3.87 -31.30 -26.30
C LYS A 392 -3.40 -32.74 -26.07
N GLN A 393 -2.24 -33.10 -26.60
CA GLN A 393 -1.67 -34.46 -26.49
C GLN A 393 -1.01 -34.72 -25.14
N GLN A 394 -0.37 -33.72 -24.52
CA GLN A 394 0.36 -33.90 -23.25
C GLN A 394 -0.54 -34.11 -22.03
N GLY A 395 -1.80 -33.65 -22.04
CA GLY A 395 -2.68 -33.77 -20.87
C GLY A 395 -2.05 -33.26 -19.57
N ARG A 396 -2.36 -33.88 -18.41
CA ARG A 396 -1.71 -33.63 -17.12
C ARG A 396 -0.44 -34.48 -16.89
N GLN A 397 0.28 -34.88 -17.94
CA GLN A 397 1.52 -35.61 -17.74
C GLN A 397 2.56 -34.70 -17.07
N LYS A 398 3.10 -35.15 -15.95
CA LYS A 398 4.10 -34.42 -15.17
C LYS A 398 5.38 -34.36 -16.00
N ILE A 399 5.75 -33.18 -16.47
CA ILE A 399 7.00 -32.98 -17.21
C ILE A 399 8.14 -33.21 -16.22
N ASP A 400 8.96 -34.23 -16.45
CA ASP A 400 10.12 -34.58 -15.61
C ASP A 400 11.33 -33.70 -15.97
N ARG A 401 11.15 -32.38 -15.83
CA ARG A 401 12.24 -31.40 -15.94
C ARG A 401 12.32 -30.60 -14.66
N PRO A 402 13.53 -30.33 -14.14
CA PRO A 402 13.68 -29.49 -12.96
C PRO A 402 13.13 -28.10 -13.27
N THR A 403 12.35 -27.55 -12.34
CA THR A 403 11.91 -26.17 -12.42
C THR A 403 13.08 -25.23 -12.12
N LEU A 404 13.07 -24.01 -12.67
CA LEU A 404 14.10 -23.01 -12.37
C LEU A 404 14.25 -22.73 -10.86
N ARG A 405 13.16 -22.86 -10.08
CA ARG A 405 13.22 -22.77 -8.62
C ARG A 405 14.06 -23.90 -8.00
N GLN A 406 13.90 -25.12 -8.48
CA GLN A 406 14.72 -26.25 -8.01
C GLN A 406 16.19 -26.10 -8.40
N ILE A 407 16.46 -25.57 -9.60
CA ILE A 407 17.82 -25.24 -10.05
C ILE A 407 18.41 -24.15 -9.14
N GLN A 408 17.67 -23.07 -8.92
CA GLN A 408 18.07 -22.01 -7.99
C GLN A 408 18.40 -22.55 -6.59
N ASP A 409 17.54 -23.40 -6.03
CA ASP A 409 17.75 -24.01 -4.71
C ASP A 409 19.01 -24.90 -4.67
N GLN A 410 19.37 -25.56 -5.79
CA GLN A 410 20.60 -26.33 -5.92
C GLN A 410 21.85 -25.43 -6.01
N PHE A 411 21.74 -24.29 -6.71
CA PHE A 411 22.84 -23.37 -6.99
C PHE A 411 22.88 -22.15 -6.05
N GLY A 412 22.76 -22.41 -4.74
CA GLY A 412 22.98 -21.38 -3.71
C GLY A 412 21.75 -20.58 -3.29
N GLY A 413 20.60 -20.84 -3.89
CA GLY A 413 19.32 -20.27 -3.48
C GLY A 413 19.11 -18.82 -3.91
N ALA A 414 18.06 -18.21 -3.35
CA ALA A 414 17.67 -16.85 -3.66
C ALA A 414 18.74 -15.83 -3.20
N GLY A 415 19.18 -14.97 -4.11
CA GLY A 415 20.18 -13.93 -3.85
C GLY A 415 21.61 -14.28 -4.23
N VAL A 416 21.90 -15.57 -4.48
CA VAL A 416 23.22 -16.04 -4.97
C VAL A 416 23.13 -16.54 -6.41
N PHE A 417 22.05 -17.27 -6.74
CA PHE A 417 21.81 -17.74 -8.09
C PHE A 417 21.55 -16.56 -9.04
N ASP A 418 22.42 -16.39 -10.02
CA ASP A 418 22.21 -15.46 -11.14
C ASP A 418 21.39 -16.15 -12.23
N PHE A 419 20.37 -15.46 -12.74
CA PHE A 419 19.45 -16.04 -13.72
C PHE A 419 19.98 -15.80 -15.15
N PRO A 420 20.42 -16.84 -15.88
CA PRO A 420 20.95 -16.67 -17.21
C PRO A 420 19.82 -16.43 -18.22
N LEU A 421 19.51 -15.15 -18.48
CA LEU A 421 18.50 -14.73 -19.46
C LEU A 421 18.79 -15.27 -20.86
N GLN A 422 20.08 -15.30 -21.23
CA GLN A 422 20.54 -15.64 -22.58
C GLN A 422 20.27 -17.10 -22.96
N GLU A 423 20.24 -18.02 -21.99
CA GLU A 423 20.01 -19.46 -22.25
C GLU A 423 18.65 -19.72 -22.91
N HIS A 424 17.67 -18.87 -22.59
CA HIS A 424 16.29 -18.98 -23.05
C HIS A 424 16.01 -18.32 -24.41
N PHE A 425 17.02 -17.74 -25.06
CA PHE A 425 16.86 -17.17 -26.40
C PHE A 425 16.87 -18.25 -27.47
N ASP A 426 15.93 -18.16 -28.41
CA ASP A 426 15.89 -19.01 -29.60
C ASP A 426 16.48 -18.22 -30.78
N LEU A 427 17.76 -18.45 -31.07
CA LEU A 427 18.51 -17.82 -32.16
C LEU A 427 18.76 -18.82 -33.30
N GLU A 428 19.08 -18.32 -34.50
CA GLU A 428 19.44 -19.18 -35.64
C GLU A 428 20.68 -20.03 -35.37
N ASN A 429 21.67 -19.46 -34.68
CA ASN A 429 22.81 -20.19 -34.14
C ASN A 429 22.84 -20.08 -32.61
N ASN A 430 23.00 -21.21 -31.93
CA ASN A 430 23.06 -21.28 -30.47
C ASN A 430 24.37 -20.71 -29.92
N ASP A 431 25.44 -20.64 -30.72
CA ASP A 431 26.73 -20.10 -30.28
C ASP A 431 26.65 -18.60 -29.97
N TRP A 432 25.77 -17.87 -30.65
CA TRP A 432 25.62 -16.41 -30.51
C TRP A 432 24.82 -15.99 -29.27
N LYS A 433 24.31 -16.94 -28.46
CA LYS A 433 23.45 -16.61 -27.31
C LYS A 433 24.13 -15.72 -26.29
N TYR A 434 25.44 -15.91 -26.09
CA TYR A 434 26.23 -15.18 -25.10
C TYR A 434 27.05 -14.03 -25.71
N ASP A 435 26.83 -13.70 -26.98
CA ASP A 435 27.52 -12.59 -27.63
C ASP A 435 27.03 -11.26 -27.06
N VAL A 436 27.98 -10.35 -26.78
CA VAL A 436 27.67 -9.00 -26.30
C VAL A 436 27.33 -8.12 -27.49
N VAL A 437 26.07 -7.68 -27.59
CA VAL A 437 25.62 -6.72 -28.61
C VAL A 437 26.10 -5.33 -28.22
N PRO A 438 26.95 -4.66 -29.03
CA PRO A 438 27.39 -3.31 -28.71
C PRO A 438 26.20 -2.34 -28.83
N GLU A 439 25.95 -1.54 -27.81
CA GLU A 439 24.81 -0.61 -27.78
C GLU A 439 25.15 0.77 -28.37
N ILE A 440 26.38 1.25 -28.14
CA ILE A 440 26.80 2.62 -28.46
C ILE A 440 28.12 2.58 -29.22
N MET A 441 28.20 3.35 -30.31
CA MET A 441 29.41 3.59 -31.09
C MET A 441 29.47 5.07 -31.50
N ASP A 442 30.58 5.75 -31.21
CA ASP A 442 30.83 7.17 -31.54
C ASP A 442 29.69 8.14 -31.17
N GLY A 443 29.08 7.93 -30.00
CA GLY A 443 27.98 8.75 -29.48
C GLY A 443 26.62 8.50 -30.15
N LYS A 444 26.51 7.45 -30.97
CA LYS A 444 25.27 7.00 -31.61
C LYS A 444 24.87 5.61 -31.11
N ASN A 445 23.57 5.33 -31.04
CA ASN A 445 23.06 4.00 -30.68
C ASN A 445 23.10 3.10 -31.91
N ILE A 446 23.63 1.89 -31.78
CA ILE A 446 23.72 0.93 -32.88
C ILE A 446 22.34 0.40 -33.28
N ALA A 447 21.42 0.24 -32.32
CA ALA A 447 20.05 -0.22 -32.56
C ALA A 447 19.29 0.64 -33.60
N ASP A 448 19.62 1.93 -33.70
CA ASP A 448 19.01 2.85 -34.67
C ASP A 448 19.44 2.55 -36.12
N PHE A 449 20.55 1.81 -36.30
CA PHE A 449 21.13 1.44 -37.59
C PHE A 449 20.95 -0.04 -37.92
N VAL A 450 20.30 -0.85 -37.08
CA VAL A 450 20.05 -2.27 -37.38
C VAL A 450 18.91 -2.38 -38.40
N ASP A 451 19.26 -2.72 -39.63
CA ASP A 451 18.33 -2.97 -40.72
C ASP A 451 18.80 -4.17 -41.56
N LYS A 452 17.85 -4.96 -42.08
CA LYS A 452 18.16 -6.13 -42.92
C LYS A 452 18.85 -5.70 -44.23
N ASP A 453 18.51 -4.52 -44.74
CA ASP A 453 18.94 -4.03 -46.05
C ASP A 453 19.99 -2.91 -45.94
N ILE A 454 20.73 -2.81 -44.83
CA ILE A 454 21.66 -1.69 -44.58
C ILE A 454 22.78 -1.58 -45.63
N LEU A 455 23.29 -2.71 -46.11
CA LEU A 455 24.37 -2.72 -47.12
C LEU A 455 23.91 -2.14 -48.46
N GLU A 456 22.65 -2.36 -48.85
CA GLU A 456 22.10 -1.77 -50.07
C GLU A 456 21.97 -0.25 -49.96
N LYS A 457 21.51 0.23 -48.78
CA LYS A 457 21.41 1.65 -48.48
C LYS A 457 22.78 2.32 -48.46
N LEU A 458 23.80 1.65 -47.91
CA LEU A 458 25.18 2.13 -47.89
C LEU A 458 25.73 2.26 -49.31
N ASN A 459 25.59 1.22 -50.13
CA ASN A 459 26.04 1.23 -51.53
C ASN A 459 25.36 2.33 -52.37
N ALA A 460 24.10 2.65 -52.09
CA ALA A 460 23.40 3.74 -52.77
C ALA A 460 23.95 5.12 -52.35
N LEU A 461 24.31 5.28 -51.08
CA LEU A 461 24.87 6.52 -50.53
C LEU A 461 26.31 6.74 -51.02
N GLU A 462 27.14 5.71 -51.06
CA GLU A 462 28.50 5.78 -51.62
C GLU A 462 28.49 6.19 -53.10
N LYS A 463 27.53 5.66 -53.89
CA LYS A 463 27.33 6.09 -55.29
C LYS A 463 26.90 7.55 -55.41
N GLU A 464 26.09 8.04 -54.48
CA GLU A 464 25.70 9.45 -54.44
C GLU A 464 26.91 10.34 -54.10
N GLU A 465 27.75 9.93 -53.15
CA GLU A 465 28.99 10.65 -52.80
C GLU A 465 30.01 10.66 -53.93
N GLU A 466 30.24 9.54 -54.63
CA GLU A 466 31.17 9.49 -55.78
C GLU A 466 30.74 10.44 -56.91
N MET A 467 29.43 10.56 -57.13
CA MET A 467 28.86 11.51 -58.10
C MET A 467 29.08 12.97 -57.65
N LEU A 468 28.99 13.24 -56.35
CA LEU A 468 29.24 14.56 -55.78
C LEU A 468 30.73 14.93 -55.80
N GLU A 469 31.64 14.00 -55.54
CA GLU A 469 33.09 14.25 -55.62
C GLU A 469 33.53 14.56 -57.05
N LYS A 470 33.06 13.81 -58.05
CA LYS A 470 33.32 14.12 -59.47
C LYS A 470 32.80 15.50 -59.87
N ALA A 471 31.65 15.92 -59.33
CA ALA A 471 31.15 17.27 -59.56
C ALA A 471 32.06 18.34 -58.92
N ARG A 472 32.65 18.03 -57.76
CA ARG A 472 33.52 18.93 -57.00
C ARG A 472 34.92 19.09 -57.62
N GLU A 473 35.49 18.02 -58.17
CA GLU A 473 36.76 18.10 -58.91
C GLU A 473 36.64 19.01 -60.14
N ASN A 474 35.52 18.93 -60.87
CA ASN A 474 35.29 19.76 -62.04
C ASN A 474 35.13 21.26 -61.73
N GLU A 475 34.76 21.65 -60.50
CA GLU A 475 34.63 23.07 -60.12
C GLU A 475 35.96 23.72 -59.74
N ILE A 476 36.97 22.95 -59.32
CA ILE A 476 38.28 23.52 -58.90
C ILE A 476 39.11 23.96 -60.12
N ASP A 477 38.90 23.35 -61.29
CA ASP A 477 39.62 23.69 -62.52
C ASP A 477 39.12 24.99 -63.22
N GLU A 478 37.97 25.57 -62.82
CA GLU A 478 37.39 26.75 -63.47
C GLU A 478 37.79 28.12 -62.85
N ASP A 479 38.43 28.16 -61.67
CA ASP A 479 38.63 29.38 -60.87
C ASP A 479 40.08 29.97 -60.90
N GLU A 480 40.91 29.69 -61.92
CA GLU A 480 42.25 30.30 -62.07
C GLU A 480 42.29 31.64 -62.87
N GLY A 481 41.16 32.37 -63.03
CA GLY A 481 41.17 33.61 -63.80
C GLY A 481 40.16 34.66 -63.38
N GLU A 482 40.55 35.57 -62.46
CA GLU A 482 40.31 37.03 -62.49
C GLU A 482 40.68 37.66 -61.12
N GLY A 483 41.92 38.15 -60.98
CA GLY A 483 42.37 38.95 -59.83
C GLY A 483 41.87 40.40 -59.92
N LEU A 484 41.54 41.02 -58.77
CA LEU A 484 41.13 42.42 -58.65
C LEU A 484 42.35 43.38 -58.63
N ASP A 485 42.22 44.55 -59.24
CA ASP A 485 43.29 45.54 -59.45
C ASP A 485 43.91 46.08 -58.13
N GLU A 486 45.26 46.16 -58.07
CA GLU A 486 46.07 46.59 -56.91
C GLU A 486 45.66 47.97 -56.33
N GLU A 487 45.14 48.87 -57.17
CA GLU A 487 44.73 50.22 -56.76
C GLU A 487 43.51 50.18 -55.82
N THR A 488 42.61 49.21 -56.02
CA THR A 488 41.41 49.01 -55.22
C THR A 488 41.72 48.43 -53.84
N GLU A 489 42.69 47.52 -53.74
CA GLU A 489 43.16 46.99 -52.46
C GLU A 489 43.89 48.05 -51.63
N ALA A 490 44.71 48.88 -52.26
CA ALA A 490 45.42 49.98 -51.60
C ALA A 490 44.45 51.04 -51.02
N ALA A 491 43.42 51.43 -51.79
CA ALA A 491 42.39 52.36 -51.32
C ALA A 491 41.59 51.78 -50.14
N PHE A 492 41.30 50.47 -50.15
CA PHE A 492 40.61 49.80 -49.04
C PHE A 492 41.47 49.80 -47.76
N GLN A 493 42.77 49.51 -47.87
CA GLN A 493 43.70 49.54 -46.73
C GLN A 493 43.85 50.96 -46.14
N GLU A 494 43.85 52.00 -46.97
CA GLU A 494 43.95 53.39 -46.50
C GLU A 494 42.68 53.83 -45.73
N VAL A 495 41.51 53.38 -46.18
CA VAL A 495 40.24 53.65 -45.49
C VAL A 495 40.17 52.91 -44.14
N VAL A 496 40.63 51.66 -44.08
CA VAL A 496 40.65 50.86 -42.85
C VAL A 496 41.60 51.49 -41.81
N SER A 497 42.80 51.92 -42.22
CA SER A 497 43.80 52.55 -41.34
C SER A 497 43.34 53.91 -40.78
N LYS A 498 42.76 54.79 -41.63
CA LYS A 498 42.17 56.07 -41.17
C LYS A 498 41.01 55.87 -40.18
N ARG A 499 40.21 54.81 -40.36
CA ARG A 499 39.11 54.47 -39.44
C ARG A 499 39.64 53.95 -38.09
N ALA A 500 40.76 53.24 -38.07
CA ALA A 500 41.42 52.79 -36.85
C ALA A 500 42.01 53.97 -36.03
N LEU A 501 42.67 54.92 -36.69
CA LEU A 501 43.25 56.11 -36.04
C LEU A 501 42.18 56.99 -35.37
N LYS A 502 41.06 57.27 -36.05
CA LYS A 502 39.94 58.03 -35.44
C LYS A 502 39.34 57.35 -34.20
N LYS A 503 39.27 56.01 -34.18
CA LYS A 503 38.83 55.25 -32.99
C LYS A 503 39.83 55.36 -31.82
N LEU A 504 41.13 55.37 -32.12
CA LEU A 504 42.19 55.54 -31.12
C LEU A 504 42.20 56.95 -30.52
N GLU A 505 42.04 57.98 -31.34
CA GLU A 505 41.99 59.38 -30.90
C GLU A 505 40.79 59.65 -29.97
N HIS A 506 39.63 59.03 -30.27
CA HIS A 506 38.45 59.07 -29.41
C HIS A 506 38.68 58.35 -28.07
N LYS A 507 39.41 57.22 -28.05
CA LYS A 507 39.77 56.50 -26.80
C LYS A 507 40.74 57.30 -25.93
N LEU A 508 41.72 58.00 -26.52
CA LEU A 508 42.68 58.83 -25.79
C LEU A 508 42.04 60.06 -25.13
N LYS A 509 41.08 60.71 -25.81
CA LYS A 509 40.32 61.85 -25.25
C LYS A 509 39.39 61.46 -24.08
N GLN A 510 39.00 60.19 -23.95
CA GLN A 510 38.22 59.71 -22.79
C GLN A 510 39.11 59.37 -21.57
N ASN A 511 40.36 58.97 -21.77
CA ASN A 511 41.26 58.53 -20.68
C ASN A 511 41.92 59.68 -19.88
N SER A 512 41.81 60.94 -20.30
CA SER A 512 42.32 62.08 -19.53
C SER A 512 41.42 62.50 -18.34
N ARG A 513 40.22 61.89 -18.20
CA ARG A 513 39.25 62.19 -17.13
C ARG A 513 39.18 61.15 -16.00
N SER A 514 40.09 60.18 -15.93
CA SER A 514 40.13 59.20 -14.84
C SER A 514 41.55 58.99 -14.31
N LYS A 515 41.89 59.69 -13.22
CA LYS A 515 42.99 59.33 -12.32
C LYS A 515 42.41 58.99 -10.94
N ASN A 516 42.97 57.93 -10.35
CA ASN A 516 42.96 57.50 -8.94
C ASN A 516 41.94 56.41 -8.52
N ILE A 517 42.34 55.14 -8.69
CA ILE A 517 42.19 54.11 -7.64
C ILE A 517 43.47 53.25 -7.64
N HIS A 518 44.24 53.29 -6.56
CA HIS A 518 45.41 52.43 -6.33
C HIS A 518 44.94 51.08 -5.76
N ARG A 519 45.50 49.95 -6.23
CA ARG A 519 45.24 48.61 -5.71
C ARG A 519 46.55 48.02 -5.15
N PRO A 520 46.59 47.56 -3.88
CA PRO A 520 47.80 47.10 -3.21
C PRO A 520 48.37 45.82 -3.81
N THR A 521 49.69 45.62 -3.65
CA THR A 521 50.44 44.51 -4.23
C THR A 521 50.47 43.27 -3.31
N MET A 522 50.75 42.10 -3.87
CA MET A 522 50.75 40.81 -3.14
C MET A 522 51.71 40.77 -1.93
N GLU A 523 52.79 41.55 -1.95
CA GLU A 523 53.78 41.63 -0.87
C GLU A 523 53.27 42.41 0.35
N GLU A 524 52.39 43.39 0.14
CA GLU A 524 51.74 44.14 1.22
C GLU A 524 50.69 43.28 1.94
N PHE A 525 50.08 42.33 1.24
CA PHE A 525 49.08 41.41 1.78
C PHE A 525 49.70 40.30 2.65
N GLU A 526 50.92 39.86 2.34
CA GLU A 526 51.64 38.81 3.11
C GLU A 526 52.12 39.28 4.49
N LYS A 527 52.35 40.58 4.68
CA LYS A 527 52.82 41.17 5.95
C LYS A 527 51.74 41.31 7.01
N VAL A 528 50.46 41.23 6.63
CA VAL A 528 49.31 41.40 7.53
C VAL A 528 48.76 40.06 8.05
N LEU A 529 49.32 38.93 7.59
CA LEU A 529 48.87 37.59 7.98
C LEU A 529 49.49 37.13 9.33
N PRO A 530 48.70 36.58 10.27
CA PRO A 530 49.20 36.01 11.54
C PRO A 530 50.23 34.89 11.34
N GLU A 531 51.15 34.71 12.30
CA GLU A 531 52.27 33.74 12.18
C GLU A 531 51.81 32.27 12.08
N ASP A 532 50.67 31.90 12.68
CA ASP A 532 50.12 30.55 12.63
C ASP A 532 49.25 30.27 11.38
N ALA A 533 49.15 31.21 10.44
CA ALA A 533 48.38 31.03 9.22
C ALA A 533 49.19 30.29 8.14
N ASN A 534 48.61 29.25 7.54
CA ASN A 534 49.26 28.49 6.46
C ASN A 534 49.31 29.30 5.15
N LYS A 535 50.39 30.08 4.97
CA LYS A 535 50.58 31.07 3.89
C LYS A 535 50.54 30.46 2.48
N GLU A 536 50.89 29.19 2.32
CA GLU A 536 50.88 28.50 1.02
C GLU A 536 49.46 28.22 0.50
N SER A 537 48.54 27.83 1.37
CA SER A 537 47.14 27.54 0.99
C SER A 537 46.39 28.78 0.48
N ILE A 538 46.66 29.94 1.06
CA ILE A 538 46.04 31.23 0.72
C ILE A 538 46.60 31.75 -0.63
N ARG A 539 47.90 31.54 -0.88
CA ARG A 539 48.56 31.85 -2.16
C ARG A 539 47.97 31.02 -3.31
N GLN A 540 47.71 29.74 -3.08
CA GLN A 540 47.14 28.86 -4.10
C GLN A 540 45.68 29.22 -4.44
N ARG A 541 44.86 29.64 -3.46
CA ARG A 541 43.47 30.09 -3.71
C ARG A 541 43.42 31.40 -4.53
N THR A 542 44.29 32.35 -4.22
CA THR A 542 44.35 33.65 -4.94
C THR A 542 44.85 33.49 -6.38
N LEU A 543 45.75 32.55 -6.65
CA LEU A 543 46.19 32.19 -8.00
C LEU A 543 45.14 31.40 -8.79
N LYS A 544 44.42 30.45 -8.17
CA LYS A 544 43.31 29.72 -8.81
C LYS A 544 42.21 30.65 -9.31
N ASN A 545 41.83 31.66 -8.52
CA ASN A 545 40.83 32.65 -8.94
C ASN A 545 41.31 33.57 -10.08
N ARG A 546 42.63 33.83 -10.21
CA ARG A 546 43.17 34.56 -11.37
C ARG A 546 43.23 33.71 -12.65
N ARG A 547 43.34 32.38 -12.55
CA ARG A 547 43.31 31.48 -13.72
C ARG A 547 41.89 31.25 -14.24
N LYS A 548 40.87 31.13 -13.37
CA LYS A 548 39.46 31.04 -13.77
C LYS A 548 38.96 32.23 -14.61
N LEU A 549 39.51 33.42 -14.40
CA LEU A 549 39.17 34.62 -15.18
C LEU A 549 39.80 34.65 -16.59
N ARG A 550 40.69 33.71 -16.92
CA ARG A 550 41.41 33.66 -18.20
C ARG A 550 41.12 32.43 -19.07
N GLY A 551 40.15 31.59 -18.69
CA GLY A 551 39.49 30.64 -19.59
C GLY A 551 40.42 29.74 -20.42
N LEU A 552 41.36 29.05 -19.77
CA LEU A 552 42.06 27.90 -20.34
C LEU A 552 41.91 26.74 -19.36
N ASP A 553 41.23 25.67 -19.75
CA ASP A 553 41.43 24.34 -19.18
C ASP A 553 41.38 23.30 -20.30
N SER A 554 42.42 22.48 -20.35
CA SER A 554 42.51 21.17 -21.01
C SER A 554 42.78 20.17 -19.90
N ASP A 555 41.87 19.22 -19.69
CA ASP A 555 41.94 18.23 -18.61
C ASP A 555 43.00 17.15 -18.88
N PHE A 556 43.78 16.78 -17.86
CA PHE A 556 44.23 15.40 -17.63
C PHE A 556 44.66 15.13 -16.17
N SER A 557 44.11 14.01 -15.66
CA SER A 557 44.48 13.09 -14.56
C SER A 557 44.50 13.47 -13.06
N GLU A 558 43.59 12.77 -12.36
CA GLU A 558 43.79 11.83 -11.22
C GLU A 558 43.79 12.29 -9.74
N GLU A 559 42.76 11.76 -9.07
CA GLU A 559 42.66 11.09 -7.77
C GLU A 559 42.78 11.80 -6.40
N SER A 560 41.72 11.50 -5.64
CA SER A 560 41.64 11.20 -4.20
C SER A 560 41.32 12.34 -3.22
N GLY A 561 40.22 12.09 -2.48
CA GLY A 561 40.18 12.36 -1.05
C GLY A 561 39.19 13.42 -0.55
N VAL A 562 38.07 12.92 -0.02
CA VAL A 562 37.31 13.45 1.14
C VAL A 562 36.28 14.55 0.87
N GLU A 563 35.01 14.11 0.92
CA GLU A 563 33.88 14.63 1.72
C GLU A 563 33.95 16.11 2.13
N ASP A 564 32.96 16.94 1.77
CA ASP A 564 31.72 17.02 2.56
C ASP A 564 30.76 18.10 2.06
N ASP A 565 29.48 17.79 2.27
CA ASP A 565 28.37 18.67 2.62
C ASP A 565 27.89 19.83 1.72
N ASN A 566 26.73 19.53 1.10
CA ASN A 566 25.43 20.11 1.44
C ASN A 566 25.23 21.64 1.34
N ASP A 567 24.48 21.98 0.30
CA ASP A 567 23.43 22.99 0.21
C ASP A 567 22.80 23.39 1.56
N ILE A 568 22.52 24.69 1.73
CA ILE A 568 21.28 25.22 2.30
C ILE A 568 21.19 26.75 2.08
N VAL A 569 20.18 27.14 1.27
CA VAL A 569 19.10 28.15 1.54
C VAL A 569 19.55 29.61 1.79
N ASP A 570 19.01 30.70 1.21
CA ASP A 570 17.64 31.20 0.93
C ASP A 570 17.82 32.37 -0.08
N GLU A 571 17.08 32.57 -1.17
CA GLU A 571 15.66 32.96 -1.33
C GLU A 571 15.22 34.28 -0.64
N GLN A 572 14.66 35.16 -1.50
CA GLN A 572 13.83 36.35 -1.20
C GLN A 572 14.64 37.61 -0.77
N GLU A 573 14.40 38.82 -1.26
CA GLU A 573 13.11 39.44 -1.55
C GLU A 573 13.28 40.67 -2.46
N GLU A 574 12.22 40.97 -3.21
CA GLU A 574 12.01 42.18 -3.99
C GLU A 574 11.96 43.44 -3.12
N GLU A 575 12.39 44.60 -3.65
CA GLU A 575 11.58 45.82 -3.76
C GLU A 575 12.43 47.03 -4.17
N LYS A 576 12.13 47.62 -5.34
CA LYS A 576 11.67 49.02 -5.47
C LYS A 576 11.51 49.42 -6.94
N ARG A 577 10.24 49.57 -7.32
CA ARG A 577 9.79 50.29 -8.50
C ARG A 577 10.10 51.79 -8.39
N ALA A 578 10.39 52.41 -9.53
CA ALA A 578 9.67 53.58 -10.09
C ALA A 578 10.56 54.71 -10.66
N ASN A 579 10.17 55.12 -11.88
CA ASN A 579 10.19 56.46 -12.47
C ASN A 579 11.46 57.06 -13.09
N LYS A 580 11.49 57.01 -14.43
CA LYS A 580 11.48 58.16 -15.40
C LYS A 580 11.63 57.55 -16.80
N GLY A 581 10.79 57.78 -17.82
CA GLY A 581 10.08 59.00 -18.18
C GLY A 581 10.76 59.65 -19.39
N MET A 582 10.44 59.15 -20.60
CA MET A 582 10.19 59.90 -21.85
C MET A 582 11.21 60.94 -22.34
N LEU A 583 11.78 60.78 -23.55
CA LEU A 583 11.93 61.86 -24.56
C LEU A 583 12.57 61.43 -25.90
N LYS A 584 11.92 61.92 -26.97
CA LYS A 584 12.37 62.17 -28.37
C LYS A 584 12.44 60.97 -29.33
N ARG A 585 11.50 60.81 -30.26
CA ARG A 585 11.16 61.60 -31.48
C ARG A 585 12.23 61.59 -32.59
N HIS A 586 11.80 60.99 -33.71
CA HIS A 586 11.89 61.47 -35.10
C HIS A 586 13.05 61.06 -36.02
N ARG A 587 12.60 60.70 -37.24
CA ARG A 587 13.23 60.60 -38.57
C ARG A 587 13.70 59.20 -38.97
N ASP A 588 13.29 58.61 -40.10
CA ASP A 588 12.37 59.01 -41.17
C ASP A 588 11.98 57.75 -41.95
N LEU A 589 10.73 57.69 -42.43
CA LEU A 589 10.39 56.94 -43.63
C LEU A 589 11.08 57.60 -44.82
N LYS A 590 11.77 56.84 -45.68
CA LYS A 590 11.60 56.99 -47.14
C LYS A 590 11.63 55.65 -47.85
N ARG A 591 10.64 55.55 -48.72
CA ARG A 591 10.20 54.43 -49.55
C ARG A 591 10.87 54.57 -50.93
N THR A 592 10.70 53.53 -51.76
CA THR A 592 10.90 53.49 -53.22
C THR A 592 12.35 53.22 -53.65
N LEU A 593 12.64 52.28 -54.55
CA LEU A 593 11.97 52.09 -55.84
C LEU A 593 11.90 50.61 -56.25
N SER A 594 10.68 50.18 -56.54
CA SER A 594 10.41 49.21 -57.58
C SER A 594 11.01 49.71 -58.90
N ARG A 595 12.05 49.04 -59.40
CA ARG A 595 12.33 49.01 -60.83
C ARG A 595 11.63 47.78 -61.40
N SER A 596 10.43 48.00 -61.94
CA SER A 596 10.00 47.24 -63.11
C SER A 596 10.79 47.76 -64.32
N ARG A 597 10.89 46.91 -65.36
CA ARG A 597 11.66 46.97 -66.62
C ARG A 597 12.85 46.02 -66.53
N THR A 598 12.88 44.87 -67.19
CA THR A 598 12.25 44.49 -68.46
C THR A 598 12.08 42.97 -68.49
N ARG A 599 11.07 42.48 -69.20
CA ARG A 599 10.94 41.07 -69.58
C ARG A 599 12.07 40.77 -70.58
N GLY A 600 13.24 40.44 -70.05
CA GLY A 600 14.32 39.81 -70.80
C GLY A 600 13.96 38.35 -71.05
N TYR A 601 14.27 37.88 -72.26
CA TYR A 601 14.04 36.53 -72.76
C TYR A 601 14.47 35.48 -71.71
N LYS A 602 13.57 34.58 -71.28
CA LYS A 602 13.97 33.39 -70.52
C LYS A 602 14.52 32.39 -71.53
N GLU A 603 15.83 32.16 -71.52
CA GLU A 603 16.36 30.96 -72.15
C GLU A 603 15.80 29.73 -71.43
N GLU A 604 15.22 28.81 -72.19
CA GLU A 604 14.80 27.51 -71.66
C GLU A 604 16.04 26.65 -71.40
N LYS A 605 16.51 26.63 -70.15
CA LYS A 605 17.54 25.68 -69.70
C LYS A 605 17.03 24.24 -69.77
N THR A 606 17.86 23.33 -70.28
CA THR A 606 17.57 21.88 -70.36
C THR A 606 17.42 21.25 -68.97
N PRO A 607 16.77 20.07 -68.84
CA PRO A 607 16.59 19.38 -67.56
C PRO A 607 17.90 19.12 -66.82
N ASP A 608 18.96 18.79 -67.55
CA ASP A 608 20.28 18.50 -66.99
C ASP A 608 20.96 19.75 -66.44
N GLN A 609 20.80 20.90 -67.10
CA GLN A 609 21.26 22.19 -66.57
C GLN A 609 20.49 22.58 -65.30
N LYS A 610 19.22 22.22 -65.17
CA LYS A 610 18.43 22.43 -63.94
C LYS A 610 18.83 21.47 -62.81
N ALA A 611 19.29 20.26 -63.14
CA ALA A 611 19.81 19.31 -62.17
C ALA A 611 21.18 19.77 -61.65
N MET A 612 22.08 20.20 -62.54
CA MET A 612 23.36 20.82 -62.19
C MET A 612 23.17 22.10 -61.36
N ASP A 613 22.25 22.99 -61.75
CA ASP A 613 21.93 24.20 -60.94
C ASP A 613 21.41 23.86 -59.53
N ARG A 614 20.71 22.72 -59.35
CA ARG A 614 20.23 22.26 -58.02
C ARG A 614 21.36 21.64 -57.20
N VAL A 615 22.30 20.95 -57.85
CA VAL A 615 23.51 20.41 -57.21
C VAL A 615 24.42 21.56 -56.81
N LYS A 616 24.69 22.52 -57.70
CA LYS A 616 25.37 23.79 -57.40
C LYS A 616 24.73 24.54 -56.23
N PHE A 617 23.40 24.66 -56.22
CA PHE A 617 22.67 25.30 -55.12
C PHE A 617 22.78 24.55 -53.78
N LYS A 618 22.90 23.21 -53.80
CA LYS A 618 23.16 22.42 -52.59
C LYS A 618 24.60 22.62 -52.11
N ILE A 619 25.58 22.64 -53.03
CA ILE A 619 27.01 22.87 -52.74
C ILE A 619 27.21 24.27 -52.12
N ASP A 620 26.64 25.32 -52.73
CA ASP A 620 26.68 26.70 -52.22
C ASP A 620 26.06 26.85 -50.83
N LYS A 621 25.00 26.09 -50.55
CA LYS A 621 24.31 26.11 -49.25
C LYS A 621 25.15 25.48 -48.14
N ILE A 622 25.97 24.50 -48.48
CA ILE A 622 26.92 23.82 -47.57
C ILE A 622 28.16 24.72 -47.35
N TRP A 623 28.67 25.37 -48.39
CA TRP A 623 29.87 26.23 -48.33
C TRP A 623 29.67 27.57 -47.63
N GLN A 624 28.51 28.22 -47.77
CA GLN A 624 28.24 29.52 -47.13
C GLN A 624 27.88 29.41 -45.64
N GLY A 625 27.98 28.23 -45.02
CA GLY A 625 27.68 28.04 -43.59
C GLY A 625 26.29 28.51 -43.17
N ARG A 626 25.31 28.45 -44.07
CA ARG A 626 23.93 28.85 -43.77
C ARG A 626 23.23 27.67 -43.09
N ALA A 627 22.73 27.92 -41.87
CA ALA A 627 22.06 26.97 -40.98
C ALA A 627 21.33 25.82 -41.73
N GLY A 628 21.82 24.60 -41.54
CA GLY A 628 21.28 23.39 -42.14
C GLY A 628 20.02 22.89 -41.44
N GLU A 629 19.40 21.81 -41.94
CA GLU A 629 18.26 21.19 -41.25
C GLU A 629 18.62 20.64 -39.86
N ALA A 630 19.90 20.34 -39.61
CA ALA A 630 20.44 19.96 -38.31
C ALA A 630 20.61 21.14 -37.33
N ASP A 631 20.67 22.39 -37.80
CA ASP A 631 20.86 23.60 -36.98
C ASP A 631 19.54 24.22 -36.49
N ARG A 632 18.43 23.48 -36.58
CA ARG A 632 17.16 23.89 -35.98
C ARG A 632 17.27 23.81 -34.46
N ALA A 633 17.56 24.94 -33.82
CA ALA A 633 17.40 25.11 -32.38
C ALA A 633 15.92 24.89 -32.00
N ILE A 634 15.62 23.78 -31.31
CA ILE A 634 14.28 23.51 -30.78
C ILE A 634 14.05 24.45 -29.59
N GLY A 635 13.31 25.53 -29.82
CA GLY A 635 13.06 26.59 -28.82
C GLY A 635 12.17 26.20 -27.62
N THR A 636 11.91 24.91 -27.38
CA THR A 636 10.99 24.45 -26.33
C THR A 636 11.42 23.11 -25.72
N LYS A 637 11.65 23.10 -24.39
CA LYS A 637 12.14 21.95 -23.59
C LYS A 637 11.12 20.81 -23.33
N MET A 638 10.10 20.60 -24.17
CA MET A 638 9.06 19.58 -23.89
C MET A 638 9.13 18.37 -24.84
N PRO A 639 9.21 17.11 -24.34
CA PRO A 639 9.31 15.91 -25.16
C PRO A 639 8.05 15.54 -25.96
N LYS A 640 8.24 14.89 -27.12
CA LYS A 640 7.23 14.53 -28.14
C LYS A 640 6.01 13.72 -27.64
N HIS A 641 6.10 12.96 -26.55
CA HIS A 641 5.02 12.08 -26.11
C HIS A 641 3.79 12.83 -25.54
N GLN A 642 3.92 14.11 -25.21
CA GLN A 642 2.77 14.93 -24.78
C GLN A 642 1.90 15.46 -25.94
N PHE A 643 2.29 15.22 -27.19
CA PHE A 643 1.50 15.60 -28.38
C PHE A 643 0.69 14.45 -29.01
N SER A 644 0.86 13.20 -28.58
CA SER A 644 0.03 12.09 -29.10
C SER A 644 -1.32 12.04 -28.38
N GLY A 645 -2.34 12.69 -28.95
CA GLY A 645 -3.71 12.53 -28.42
C GLY A 645 -4.74 13.58 -28.84
N LYS A 646 -4.33 14.71 -29.44
CA LYS A 646 -5.29 15.71 -29.91
C LYS A 646 -5.46 15.63 -31.42
N ARG A 647 -6.43 14.83 -31.87
CA ARG A 647 -6.94 14.82 -33.26
C ARG A 647 -7.52 16.20 -33.59
N SER A 648 -7.00 16.86 -34.62
CA SER A 648 -7.66 18.00 -35.25
C SER A 648 -8.60 17.50 -36.35
N PHE A 649 -9.86 17.95 -36.27
CA PHE A 649 -10.88 17.74 -37.29
C PHE A 649 -10.40 18.24 -38.66
N LYS A 650 -10.52 17.41 -39.70
CA LYS A 650 -10.53 17.86 -41.09
C LYS A 650 -11.86 17.53 -41.75
N SER A 651 -12.57 18.59 -42.09
CA SER A 651 -13.55 18.63 -43.16
C SER A 651 -12.83 18.51 -44.49
N ASP A 652 -13.20 17.55 -45.33
CA ASP A 652 -13.10 17.74 -46.77
C ASP A 652 -14.24 17.00 -47.48
N ARG A 653 -14.94 17.78 -48.33
CA ARG A 653 -15.93 17.33 -49.29
C ARG A 653 -15.20 16.75 -50.50
N ARG A 654 -15.37 15.45 -50.73
CA ARG A 654 -15.70 14.86 -52.04
C ARG A 654 -16.15 13.44 -51.85
#